data_AF-V4AKK9-F1
#
_entry.id   AF-V4AKK9-F1
#
_cell.length_a   1.000
_cell.length_b   1.000
_cell.length_c   1.000
_cell.angle_alpha   90.00
_cell.angle_beta   90.00
_cell.angle_gamma   90.00
#
_symmetry.space_group_name_H-M   'P 1'
#
loop_
_entity.id
_entity.type
_entity.pdbx_description
1 polymer ?
#
loop_
_entity_poly.entity_id
_entity_poly.type
_entity_poly.pdbx_seq_one_letter_code
_entity_poly.pdbx_strand_id
1 'polypeptide(L)'
;MNLKCVIEIDKHVIKLADELVYSRNVAEQYFVSFDFGYWILPDWFVDDVIVYESNYTDYNDAYKIRSLTDTRLRDSNVTTVGFQLHCDIRAAVDLDGHWRSSFPSKSNKKFIGMIVENPVINIKEGEQTRIKIRSTVPIGCSEHEECTLTLTADIPQEGEDQCEPTPTANGGCGLAIETSEWNKSHQLNISSTVTEDYGQAVIQKKIFLRTTYAYFSQPIWGNYFLQPVTIYIVKDTSLIEDSSCIMFSNLYLWDFYSIWGIKSFQLVGTFYIFKMDNVEAQVQVTECSGETGYCICGVVVRVGRTAFMINHCNLGYWYIDYILCDDGGDILDVRKIREQLFEIHFPSGSKISISQKEDWLMIAIFPSMRDTEKTTGLCGELTANQPTVEYNDVYFNSFRVQAEVNLFNPDNWETLPEWTTHTGRFQYCRCNELADTIRSTLDCSPVPGATTCSSETDYTLFHKKRCINPLRKKRSLPRGSQPEIVHHRRPKRDVSWKNGWTMDSANEYCSGLFNNSMVIKRCEGIRGINIEGAIETCVRDIQLSGADLFAISAISYISSQCLHEARMNRSLREEKVENGKTILELVKEVACPGECSDRGLCEDGKCICNSGYIGSDCSVSLNEPPLAHNLEADGHCDLSVDDCTDVAVFGGRFVDADQTKCKLLPFEVIENDHVTVSEERIIQTAVFESIGEVTCKLPSRKRRRRSVDVPVIDETVTGYKVSVSNNGQNYSQQLNLIIYNTECINCNIDNSNEMNCSFSVNYCIIDTICYSNGLFQSNYCIIDTKCYSNGLFQSNHCIIDTKCYSNGLFQSNYCIIDAICYSNSLFQSNCCIIDAICYSNGLFQSNYCIIDTICYSNGLFQSNYCIIDAIYYSNGLFQSNYCIIDVICYSNGLFQSNYGIIDAICYSNSLCQSNYCIIDAICYSNGLFQFNYCIIDAIYYSNVLFQSYYCIIDAIYYSNVLFQSNYCIIDVIYCYSNGLFQFNYCIIDAICYSNGLFQSNYCIIDAICYSNGLFQSYYCIIDVICYHNILFQPDHCIMDNVCYGNGTMYNTGDREFTCRTDSGGKAWLPGNYRN
;
A
#
# COMPACT_ATOMS: atom_id res chain seq x y z
N MET A 1 28.38 7.68 -48.00
CA MET A 1 29.72 7.05 -48.12
C MET A 1 30.38 7.52 -49.42
N ASN A 2 31.68 7.82 -49.40
CA ASN A 2 32.47 8.09 -50.61
C ASN A 2 33.53 6.99 -50.75
N LEU A 3 33.25 5.95 -51.54
CA LEU A 3 34.17 4.83 -51.75
C LEU A 3 35.09 5.13 -52.93
N LYS A 4 36.41 4.99 -52.72
CA LYS A 4 37.42 5.19 -53.76
C LYS A 4 37.87 3.88 -54.37
N CYS A 5 37.81 3.80 -55.69
CA CYS A 5 38.42 2.72 -56.45
C CYS A 5 39.94 2.91 -56.38
N VAL A 6 40.63 2.00 -55.68
CA VAL A 6 42.08 1.99 -55.57
C VAL A 6 42.55 0.69 -56.18
N ILE A 7 43.02 0.78 -57.42
CA ILE A 7 43.76 -0.27 -58.11
C ILE A 7 45.18 0.25 -58.20
N GLU A 8 46.18 -0.54 -57.79
CA GLU A 8 47.55 -0.24 -58.17
C GLU A 8 47.61 -0.26 -59.70
N ILE A 9 47.65 0.92 -60.30
CA ILE A 9 47.81 1.06 -61.74
C ILE A 9 49.26 0.67 -62.03
N ASP A 10 49.47 -0.64 -62.16
CA ASP A 10 50.76 -1.20 -62.50
C ASP A 10 51.17 -0.62 -63.87
N LYS A 11 52.49 -0.46 -64.09
CA LYS A 11 53.07 0.01 -65.36
C LYS A 11 52.52 -0.75 -66.57
N HIS A 12 51.93 -1.93 -66.38
CA HIS A 12 51.22 -2.72 -67.38
C HIS A 12 49.97 -2.07 -68.00
N VAL A 13 49.12 -1.37 -67.25
CA VAL A 13 47.89 -0.77 -67.82
C VAL A 13 48.22 0.41 -68.73
N ILE A 14 49.23 1.21 -68.34
CA ILE A 14 49.78 2.32 -69.13
C ILE A 14 50.52 1.76 -70.36
N LYS A 15 51.31 0.68 -70.19
CA LYS A 15 52.02 0.02 -71.30
C LYS A 15 51.06 -0.60 -72.34
N LEU A 16 49.91 -1.14 -71.92
CA LEU A 16 48.86 -1.65 -72.82
C LEU A 16 48.15 -0.52 -73.59
N ALA A 17 47.97 0.66 -72.96
CA ALA A 17 47.44 1.84 -73.63
C ALA A 17 48.44 2.39 -74.67
N ASP A 18 49.73 2.40 -74.34
CA ASP A 18 50.79 2.74 -75.29
C ASP A 18 50.87 1.71 -76.44
N GLU A 19 50.77 0.41 -76.15
CA GLU A 19 50.74 -0.65 -77.18
C GLU A 19 49.51 -0.55 -78.11
N LEU A 20 48.35 -0.09 -77.61
CA LEU A 20 47.17 0.21 -78.42
C LEU A 20 47.42 1.35 -79.43
N VAL A 21 48.14 2.40 -79.01
CA VAL A 21 48.55 3.54 -79.87
C VAL A 21 49.64 3.12 -80.88
N TYR A 22 50.59 2.29 -80.46
CA TYR A 22 51.72 1.86 -81.29
C TYR A 22 51.35 0.85 -82.40
N SER A 23 50.17 0.22 -82.34
CA SER A 23 49.75 -0.79 -83.31
C SER A 23 49.47 -0.28 -84.75
N ARG A 24 49.70 1.01 -85.05
CA ARG A 24 49.49 1.58 -86.39
C ARG A 24 50.69 2.17 -87.14
N ASN A 25 51.90 2.25 -86.58
CA ASN A 25 53.04 2.83 -87.32
C ASN A 25 54.26 1.90 -87.38
N VAL A 26 54.34 1.11 -88.46
CA VAL A 26 55.63 0.69 -89.01
C VAL A 26 56.06 1.76 -90.01
N ALA A 27 56.85 2.74 -89.56
CA ALA A 27 57.88 3.45 -90.31
C ALA A 27 58.31 4.72 -89.55
N GLU A 28 59.58 5.06 -89.72
CA GLU A 28 60.41 5.99 -88.96
C GLU A 28 59.96 7.47 -88.90
N GLN A 29 60.54 8.16 -87.91
CA GLN A 29 60.85 9.59 -87.88
C GLN A 29 59.68 10.58 -87.91
N TYR A 30 59.35 11.16 -86.74
CA TYR A 30 59.32 12.59 -86.43
C TYR A 30 58.77 12.75 -85.01
N PHE A 31 59.55 13.34 -84.10
CA PHE A 31 59.06 13.81 -82.80
C PHE A 31 58.06 14.93 -83.05
N VAL A 32 56.77 14.63 -82.97
CA VAL A 32 55.70 15.60 -82.78
C VAL A 32 55.01 15.20 -81.48
N SER A 33 55.08 16.07 -80.47
CA SER A 33 54.32 15.89 -79.24
C SER A 33 52.83 15.95 -79.57
N PHE A 34 52.20 14.80 -79.69
CA PHE A 34 50.76 14.70 -79.59
C PHE A 34 50.45 14.49 -78.11
N ASP A 35 49.89 15.52 -77.47
CA ASP A 35 49.17 15.38 -76.20
C ASP A 35 47.93 14.51 -76.48
N PHE A 36 48.12 13.18 -76.52
CA PHE A 36 46.99 12.27 -76.49
C PHE A 36 46.44 12.27 -75.06
N GLY A 37 45.23 12.82 -74.89
CA GLY A 37 44.49 12.64 -73.64
C GLY A 37 44.24 11.16 -73.42
N TYR A 38 44.78 10.58 -72.35
CA TYR A 38 44.46 9.22 -71.92
C TYR A 38 43.13 9.26 -71.16
N TRP A 39 42.19 8.41 -71.53
CA TRP A 39 40.89 8.34 -70.88
C TRP A 39 40.78 7.05 -70.08
N ILE A 40 40.10 7.10 -68.94
CA ILE A 40 39.88 5.95 -68.06
C ILE A 40 38.39 5.66 -67.97
N LEU A 41 38.05 4.38 -67.89
CA LEU A 41 36.72 3.86 -67.63
C LEU A 41 36.75 3.06 -66.31
N PRO A 42 36.40 3.65 -65.16
CA PRO A 42 36.08 2.89 -63.95
C PRO A 42 34.66 2.31 -63.97
N ASP A 43 34.57 0.98 -64.09
CA ASP A 43 33.30 0.25 -63.94
C ASP A 43 33.19 -0.26 -62.50
N TRP A 44 32.06 -0.06 -61.84
CA TRP A 44 31.81 -0.58 -60.49
C TRP A 44 30.90 -1.79 -60.53
N PHE A 45 31.27 -2.81 -59.76
CA PHE A 45 30.57 -4.07 -59.67
C PHE A 45 30.15 -4.34 -58.22
N VAL A 46 28.88 -4.69 -58.04
CA VAL A 46 28.29 -5.18 -56.80
C VAL A 46 27.90 -6.63 -57.03
N ASP A 47 28.50 -7.56 -56.28
CA ASP A 47 28.32 -9.01 -56.42
C ASP A 47 28.49 -9.49 -57.89
N ASP A 48 29.54 -8.98 -58.56
CA ASP A 48 29.87 -9.22 -59.98
C ASP A 48 28.85 -8.67 -61.00
N VAL A 49 27.85 -7.90 -60.55
CA VAL A 49 26.89 -7.18 -61.41
C VAL A 49 27.34 -5.72 -61.57
N ILE A 50 27.42 -5.25 -62.81
CA ILE A 50 27.76 -3.84 -63.10
C ILE A 50 26.64 -2.94 -62.57
N VAL A 51 26.99 -2.06 -61.62
CA VAL A 51 26.07 -1.06 -61.06
C VAL A 51 26.36 0.34 -61.54
N TYR A 52 27.56 0.62 -62.04
CA TYR A 52 27.88 1.92 -62.63
C TYR A 52 28.92 1.73 -63.73
N GLU A 53 28.52 2.00 -64.96
CA GLU A 53 29.39 2.09 -66.11
C GLU A 53 29.72 3.56 -66.34
N SER A 54 31.01 3.88 -66.33
CA SER A 54 31.46 5.27 -66.45
C SER A 54 31.62 5.68 -67.90
N ASN A 55 31.40 6.97 -68.19
CA ASN A 55 31.82 7.54 -69.46
C ASN A 55 33.34 7.78 -69.47
N TYR A 56 33.93 7.78 -70.67
CA TYR A 56 35.33 8.14 -70.88
C TYR A 56 35.64 9.43 -70.11
N THR A 57 36.54 9.33 -69.13
CA THR A 57 36.99 10.49 -68.34
C THR A 57 38.49 10.70 -68.44
N ASP A 58 38.92 11.95 -68.61
CA ASP A 58 40.33 12.32 -68.79
C ASP A 58 41.13 11.92 -67.54
N TYR A 59 42.26 11.22 -67.74
CA TYR A 59 43.19 10.80 -66.71
C TYR A 59 43.60 11.96 -65.77
N ASN A 60 43.70 13.18 -66.27
CA ASN A 60 44.05 14.36 -65.48
C ASN A 60 42.91 14.90 -64.62
N ASP A 61 41.65 14.54 -64.92
CA ASP A 61 40.45 14.90 -64.16
C ASP A 61 40.11 13.85 -63.07
N ALA A 62 41.12 13.07 -62.65
CA ALA A 62 41.06 11.91 -61.75
C ALA A 62 40.34 12.13 -60.40
N TYR A 63 40.11 13.38 -59.98
CA TYR A 63 39.32 13.68 -58.77
C TYR A 63 37.81 13.42 -58.97
N LYS A 64 37.27 13.51 -60.19
CA LYS A 64 35.86 13.17 -60.50
C LYS A 64 35.61 11.67 -60.69
N ILE A 65 36.68 10.90 -60.93
CA ILE A 65 36.66 9.49 -61.37
C ILE A 65 36.56 8.50 -60.18
N ARG A 66 36.65 9.00 -58.93
CA ARG A 66 36.98 8.14 -57.77
C ARG A 66 35.92 7.99 -56.70
N SER A 67 34.68 8.47 -56.82
CA SER A 67 33.72 8.29 -55.72
C SER A 67 32.44 7.59 -56.17
N LEU A 68 32.25 6.35 -55.70
CA LEU A 68 30.92 5.75 -55.65
C LEU A 68 30.20 6.32 -54.42
N THR A 69 29.09 7.02 -54.68
CA THR A 69 28.23 7.64 -53.66
C THR A 69 27.01 6.75 -53.38
N ASP A 70 26.41 6.94 -52.20
CA ASP A 70 25.16 6.26 -51.81
C ASP A 70 24.02 6.50 -52.82
N THR A 71 23.89 7.72 -53.35
CA THR A 71 22.91 8.04 -54.41
C THR A 71 23.05 7.17 -55.65
N ARG A 72 24.28 6.92 -56.12
CA ARG A 72 24.56 6.11 -57.31
C ARG A 72 24.29 4.61 -57.08
N LEU A 73 24.45 4.12 -55.84
CA LEU A 73 24.10 2.74 -55.50
C LEU A 73 22.58 2.52 -55.55
N ARG A 74 21.80 3.50 -55.08
CA ARG A 74 20.33 3.44 -55.10
C ARG A 74 19.75 3.50 -56.51
N ASP A 75 20.31 4.33 -57.39
CA ASP A 75 19.92 4.40 -58.80
C ASP A 75 20.07 3.04 -59.51
N SER A 76 20.93 2.17 -58.97
CA SER A 76 21.23 0.83 -59.47
C SER A 76 20.54 -0.30 -58.69
N ASN A 77 19.42 -0.01 -58.03
CA ASN A 77 18.60 -0.94 -57.22
C ASN A 77 19.29 -1.57 -56.00
N VAL A 78 20.42 -1.03 -55.53
CA VAL A 78 21.04 -1.49 -54.27
C VAL A 78 20.40 -0.73 -53.10
N THR A 79 19.51 -1.38 -52.37
CA THR A 79 18.71 -0.77 -51.30
C THR A 79 19.31 -0.93 -49.89
N THR A 80 20.17 -1.94 -49.67
CA THR A 80 20.78 -2.23 -48.38
C THR A 80 22.27 -2.58 -48.53
N VAL A 81 23.06 -2.44 -47.46
CA VAL A 81 24.41 -3.01 -47.37
C VAL A 81 24.38 -4.55 -47.33
N GLY A 82 25.55 -5.20 -47.37
CA GLY A 82 25.66 -6.67 -47.33
C GLY A 82 26.23 -7.31 -48.59
N PHE A 83 26.94 -6.56 -49.43
CA PHE A 83 27.40 -6.98 -50.75
C PHE A 83 28.93 -6.90 -50.91
N GLN A 84 29.48 -7.60 -51.90
CA GLN A 84 30.87 -7.47 -52.31
C GLN A 84 31.03 -6.38 -53.38
N LEU A 85 31.90 -5.41 -53.11
CA LEU A 85 32.21 -4.34 -54.04
C LEU A 85 33.60 -4.55 -54.64
N HIS A 86 33.71 -4.45 -55.96
CA HIS A 86 34.98 -4.24 -56.66
C HIS A 86 34.80 -3.24 -57.80
N CYS A 87 35.91 -2.76 -58.34
CA CYS A 87 35.92 -1.94 -59.53
C CYS A 87 36.89 -2.51 -60.55
N ASP A 88 36.57 -2.32 -61.82
CA ASP A 88 37.45 -2.62 -62.94
C ASP A 88 37.82 -1.32 -63.62
N ILE A 89 39.09 -1.13 -63.96
CA ILE A 89 39.58 0.04 -64.68
C ILE A 89 40.08 -0.38 -66.06
N ARG A 90 39.61 0.32 -67.10
CA ARG A 90 40.14 0.22 -68.47
C ARG A 90 40.77 1.54 -68.89
N ALA A 91 41.88 1.48 -69.60
CA ALA A 91 42.44 2.63 -70.30
C ALA A 91 41.86 2.69 -71.72
N ALA A 92 41.62 3.89 -72.24
CA ALA A 92 41.10 4.11 -73.56
C ALA A 92 41.73 5.31 -74.26
N VAL A 93 41.82 5.22 -75.58
CA VAL A 93 42.33 6.28 -76.45
C VAL A 93 41.29 6.58 -77.52
N ASP A 94 41.07 7.87 -77.79
CA ASP A 94 40.25 8.35 -78.90
C ASP A 94 41.11 8.45 -80.16
N LEU A 95 40.71 7.73 -81.21
CA LEU A 95 41.36 7.75 -82.51
C LEU A 95 40.33 8.23 -83.55
N ASP A 96 40.32 9.53 -83.86
CA ASP A 96 39.45 10.16 -84.86
C ASP A 96 37.95 9.80 -84.69
N GLY A 97 37.45 9.86 -83.45
CA GLY A 97 36.06 9.57 -83.12
C GLY A 97 35.73 8.09 -82.90
N HIS A 98 36.74 7.21 -82.88
CA HIS A 98 36.60 5.79 -82.55
C HIS A 98 37.44 5.43 -81.31
N TRP A 99 36.75 5.08 -80.23
CA TRP A 99 37.36 4.67 -78.97
C TRP A 99 37.88 3.24 -79.02
N ARG A 100 39.11 3.00 -78.53
CA ARG A 100 39.63 1.66 -78.22
C ARG A 100 40.02 1.56 -76.75
N SER A 101 39.60 0.47 -76.10
CA SER A 101 39.84 0.21 -74.67
C SER A 101 40.77 -0.99 -74.44
N SER A 102 41.57 -0.93 -73.36
CA SER A 102 42.38 -2.06 -72.87
C SER A 102 41.53 -3.16 -72.23
N PHE A 103 42.16 -4.29 -71.91
CA PHE A 103 41.58 -5.26 -70.98
C PHE A 103 41.42 -4.62 -69.58
N PRO A 104 40.36 -4.99 -68.83
CA PRO A 104 40.11 -4.46 -67.50
C PRO A 104 41.13 -4.97 -66.47
N SER A 105 41.67 -4.06 -65.67
CA SER A 105 42.38 -4.38 -64.42
C SER A 105 41.40 -4.33 -63.26
N LYS A 106 41.33 -5.40 -62.46
CA LYS A 106 40.31 -5.57 -61.41
C LYS A 106 40.87 -5.27 -60.02
N SER A 107 40.09 -4.59 -59.19
CA SER A 107 40.41 -4.42 -57.77
C SER A 107 40.14 -5.69 -56.97
N ASN A 108 40.74 -5.80 -55.79
CA ASN A 108 40.31 -6.80 -54.81
C ASN A 108 38.84 -6.57 -54.42
N LYS A 109 38.08 -7.66 -54.25
CA LYS A 109 36.72 -7.61 -53.73
C LYS A 109 36.74 -7.23 -52.25
N LYS A 110 35.90 -6.26 -51.86
CA LYS A 110 35.76 -5.81 -50.48
C LYS A 110 34.30 -5.90 -50.06
N PHE A 111 34.02 -6.57 -48.95
CA PHE A 111 32.68 -6.62 -48.37
C PHE A 111 32.29 -5.24 -47.81
N ILE A 112 31.07 -4.80 -48.10
CA ILE A 112 30.50 -3.54 -47.64
C ILE A 112 29.30 -3.86 -46.74
N GLY A 113 29.48 -3.69 -45.43
CA GLY A 113 28.45 -3.94 -44.42
C GLY A 113 29.05 -4.28 -43.06
N MET A 114 28.24 -4.88 -42.19
CA MET A 114 28.71 -5.43 -40.90
C MET A 114 28.91 -6.92 -40.99
N ILE A 115 29.97 -7.41 -40.35
CA ILE A 115 30.33 -8.82 -40.26
C ILE A 115 30.23 -9.31 -38.83
N VAL A 116 29.81 -10.56 -38.67
CA VAL A 116 29.94 -11.30 -37.41
C VAL A 116 31.31 -11.98 -37.44
N GLU A 117 32.17 -11.71 -36.46
CA GLU A 117 33.52 -12.28 -36.40
C GLU A 117 33.50 -13.76 -35.97
N ASN A 118 32.48 -14.18 -35.22
CA ASN A 118 32.26 -15.54 -34.75
C ASN A 118 30.85 -16.06 -35.09
N PRO A 119 30.59 -16.43 -36.36
CA PRO A 119 29.27 -16.88 -36.83
C PRO A 119 28.85 -18.26 -36.29
N VAL A 120 29.79 -19.03 -35.72
CA VAL A 120 29.52 -20.31 -35.06
C VAL A 120 30.09 -20.25 -33.65
N ILE A 121 29.23 -20.55 -32.66
CA ILE A 121 29.59 -20.54 -31.25
C ILE A 121 29.18 -21.87 -30.63
N ASN A 122 30.13 -22.54 -30.00
CA ASN A 122 29.87 -23.70 -29.15
C ASN A 122 29.87 -23.22 -27.70
N ILE A 123 28.79 -23.49 -26.98
CA ILE A 123 28.63 -23.11 -25.58
C ILE A 123 28.12 -24.32 -24.81
N LYS A 124 28.56 -24.51 -23.57
CA LYS A 124 27.90 -25.50 -22.70
C LYS A 124 26.59 -24.94 -22.16
N GLU A 125 25.71 -25.83 -21.76
CA GLU A 125 24.49 -25.44 -21.06
C GLU A 125 24.81 -24.65 -19.78
N GLY A 126 24.11 -23.54 -19.55
CA GLY A 126 24.31 -22.65 -18.42
C GLY A 126 25.49 -21.69 -18.46
N GLU A 127 26.37 -21.77 -19.48
CA GLU A 127 27.51 -20.85 -19.64
C GLU A 127 27.11 -19.53 -20.33
N GLN A 128 28.05 -18.57 -20.31
CA GLN A 128 27.93 -17.28 -20.99
C GLN A 128 29.01 -17.14 -22.07
N THR A 129 28.67 -16.47 -23.16
CA THR A 129 29.60 -16.15 -24.24
C THR A 129 29.21 -14.86 -24.94
N ARG A 130 29.94 -14.47 -25.98
CA ARG A 130 29.78 -13.16 -26.64
C ARG A 130 29.79 -13.28 -28.16
N ILE A 131 28.83 -12.64 -28.82
CA ILE A 131 28.83 -12.44 -30.27
C ILE A 131 29.63 -11.17 -30.57
N LYS A 132 30.61 -11.26 -31.46
CA LYS A 132 31.49 -10.17 -31.86
C LYS A 132 31.12 -9.67 -33.25
N ILE A 133 30.93 -8.37 -33.37
CA ILE A 133 30.40 -7.73 -34.59
C ILE A 133 31.26 -6.53 -34.92
N ARG A 134 31.56 -6.34 -36.21
CA ARG A 134 32.36 -5.21 -36.67
C ARG A 134 31.82 -4.64 -37.98
N SER A 135 31.84 -3.31 -38.12
CA SER A 135 31.58 -2.69 -39.42
C SER A 135 32.84 -2.64 -40.29
N THR A 136 32.69 -2.93 -41.58
CA THR A 136 33.78 -2.85 -42.57
C THR A 136 33.90 -1.46 -43.23
N VAL A 137 32.89 -0.62 -43.03
CA VAL A 137 32.77 0.72 -43.60
C VAL A 137 32.21 1.72 -42.58
N PRO A 138 32.56 3.02 -42.68
CA PRO A 138 32.02 4.05 -41.78
C PRO A 138 30.50 4.10 -41.82
N ILE A 139 29.87 4.16 -40.65
CA ILE A 139 28.43 4.42 -40.49
C ILE A 139 28.26 5.94 -40.63
N GLY A 140 27.51 6.39 -41.65
CA GLY A 140 27.39 7.82 -41.98
C GLY A 140 26.38 8.54 -41.09
N CYS A 141 26.61 9.83 -40.82
CA CYS A 141 25.73 10.74 -40.08
C CYS A 141 25.64 12.09 -40.79
N SER A 142 24.54 12.83 -40.64
CA SER A 142 24.47 14.25 -41.04
C SER A 142 25.37 15.10 -40.14
N GLU A 143 25.97 16.15 -40.69
CA GLU A 143 27.10 16.91 -40.11
C GLU A 143 26.83 17.66 -38.78
N HIS A 144 25.66 17.48 -38.13
CA HIS A 144 25.25 18.25 -36.96
C HIS A 144 24.75 17.44 -35.74
N GLU A 145 24.79 16.11 -35.74
CA GLU A 145 24.35 15.29 -34.59
C GLU A 145 25.22 14.03 -34.36
N GLU A 146 25.42 13.66 -33.09
CA GLU A 146 25.93 12.33 -32.69
C GLU A 146 24.84 11.28 -32.96
N CYS A 147 25.00 10.45 -33.99
CA CYS A 147 24.05 9.36 -34.26
C CYS A 147 24.61 7.98 -33.92
N THR A 148 23.67 7.10 -33.56
CA THR A 148 23.90 5.72 -33.13
C THR A 148 23.13 4.76 -34.05
N LEU A 149 23.83 3.75 -34.57
CA LEU A 149 23.19 2.67 -35.32
C LEU A 149 22.79 1.56 -34.35
N THR A 150 21.49 1.27 -34.31
CA THR A 150 20.96 0.20 -33.47
C THR A 150 20.85 -1.10 -34.24
N LEU A 151 21.46 -2.15 -33.67
CA LEU A 151 21.34 -3.53 -34.10
C LEU A 151 20.42 -4.26 -33.13
N THR A 152 19.46 -5.03 -33.62
CA THR A 152 18.56 -5.87 -32.83
C THR A 152 18.85 -7.34 -33.09
N ALA A 153 18.77 -8.18 -32.06
CA ALA A 153 18.92 -9.63 -32.15
C ALA A 153 17.55 -10.30 -32.13
N ASP A 154 17.36 -11.28 -33.01
CA ASP A 154 16.13 -12.02 -33.25
C ASP A 154 16.39 -13.54 -33.20
N ILE A 155 15.50 -14.29 -32.56
CA ILE A 155 15.58 -15.74 -32.43
C ILE A 155 14.25 -16.30 -32.95
N PRO A 156 14.24 -17.04 -34.08
CA PRO A 156 13.00 -17.52 -34.67
C PRO A 156 12.28 -18.46 -33.72
N GLN A 157 10.95 -18.35 -33.68
CA GLN A 157 10.09 -19.36 -33.08
C GLN A 157 10.07 -20.58 -34.01
N GLU A 158 10.73 -21.67 -33.63
CA GLU A 158 10.56 -22.98 -34.27
C GLU A 158 9.49 -23.77 -33.47
N GLY A 159 8.64 -24.51 -34.19
CA GLY A 159 7.29 -24.92 -33.78
C GLY A 159 7.10 -25.84 -32.56
N GLU A 160 5.90 -25.70 -31.99
CA GLU A 160 5.09 -26.59 -31.10
C GLU A 160 5.83 -27.49 -30.09
N ASP A 161 5.94 -27.04 -28.85
CA ASP A 161 5.25 -27.65 -27.69
C ASP A 161 5.29 -26.70 -26.47
N GLN A 162 4.32 -26.87 -25.59
CA GLN A 162 3.95 -25.94 -24.52
C GLN A 162 5.09 -25.62 -23.54
N CYS A 163 5.26 -24.32 -23.29
CA CYS A 163 6.14 -23.72 -22.29
C CYS A 163 7.64 -23.66 -22.65
N GLU A 164 8.04 -22.71 -23.50
CA GLU A 164 9.40 -22.17 -23.50
C GLU A 164 9.34 -20.64 -23.30
N PRO A 165 10.28 -20.02 -22.55
CA PRO A 165 10.50 -18.59 -22.65
C PRO A 165 11.01 -18.33 -24.06
N THR A 166 10.10 -17.93 -24.94
CA THR A 166 10.48 -17.35 -26.21
C THR A 166 11.31 -16.10 -25.91
N PRO A 167 12.50 -15.95 -26.50
CA PRO A 167 13.00 -14.61 -26.78
C PRO A 167 12.05 -14.08 -27.87
N THR A 168 10.93 -13.47 -27.46
CA THR A 168 10.15 -12.62 -28.35
C THR A 168 11.01 -11.40 -28.64
N ALA A 169 11.89 -11.54 -29.62
CA ALA A 169 12.62 -10.45 -30.22
C ALA A 169 11.74 -9.72 -31.25
N ASN A 170 10.50 -9.40 -30.86
CA ASN A 170 9.92 -8.16 -31.32
C ASN A 170 10.32 -7.06 -30.34
N GLY A 171 11.58 -6.62 -30.45
CA GLY A 171 11.93 -5.23 -30.14
C GLY A 171 12.63 -4.91 -28.82
N GLY A 172 13.42 -5.78 -28.18
CA GLY A 172 14.04 -5.43 -26.89
C GLY A 172 15.51 -5.80 -26.61
N CYS A 173 16.24 -6.51 -27.49
CA CYS A 173 17.67 -6.81 -27.29
C CYS A 173 18.51 -6.41 -28.49
N GLY A 174 19.63 -5.73 -28.24
CA GLY A 174 20.43 -5.14 -29.29
C GLY A 174 21.74 -4.50 -28.84
N LEU A 175 22.42 -3.88 -29.78
CA LEU A 175 23.64 -3.08 -29.60
C LEU A 175 23.41 -1.71 -30.23
N ALA A 176 23.76 -0.64 -29.51
CA ALA A 176 23.89 0.68 -30.12
C ALA A 176 25.36 0.93 -30.43
N ILE A 177 25.67 1.22 -31.68
CA ILE A 177 27.03 1.48 -32.16
C ILE A 177 27.13 2.96 -32.49
N GLU A 178 27.97 3.67 -31.75
CA GLU A 178 28.30 5.06 -32.05
C GLU A 178 29.07 5.16 -33.37
N THR A 179 28.74 6.17 -34.17
CA THR A 179 29.42 6.40 -35.45
C THR A 179 30.91 6.74 -35.29
N SER A 180 31.34 7.28 -34.15
CA SER A 180 32.75 7.50 -33.81
C SER A 180 33.52 6.17 -33.63
N GLU A 181 32.83 5.10 -33.24
CA GLU A 181 33.39 3.79 -32.87
C GLU A 181 33.11 2.69 -33.90
N TRP A 182 32.70 3.05 -35.11
CA TRP A 182 32.29 2.11 -36.16
C TRP A 182 33.35 1.04 -36.49
N ASN A 183 34.64 1.38 -36.34
CA ASN A 183 35.76 0.50 -36.68
C ASN A 183 36.18 -0.44 -35.54
N LYS A 184 35.57 -0.32 -34.35
CA LYS A 184 35.83 -1.20 -33.19
C LYS A 184 34.99 -2.49 -33.28
N SER A 185 35.45 -3.54 -32.60
CA SER A 185 34.69 -4.78 -32.42
C SER A 185 33.73 -4.61 -31.24
N HIS A 186 32.44 -4.80 -31.50
CA HIS A 186 31.34 -4.64 -30.56
C HIS A 186 30.86 -6.02 -30.08
N GLN A 187 30.49 -6.14 -28.80
CA GLN A 187 30.19 -7.44 -28.17
C GLN A 187 28.76 -7.51 -27.64
N LEU A 188 27.99 -8.50 -28.09
CA LEU A 188 26.68 -8.85 -27.53
C LEU A 188 26.84 -10.04 -26.58
N ASN A 189 26.52 -9.88 -25.30
CA ASN A 189 26.53 -10.98 -24.34
C ASN A 189 25.32 -11.89 -24.55
N ILE A 190 25.55 -13.20 -24.55
CA ILE A 190 24.51 -14.24 -24.65
C ILE A 190 24.75 -15.33 -23.62
N SER A 191 23.68 -15.95 -23.13
CA SER A 191 23.72 -17.08 -22.20
C SER A 191 22.85 -18.22 -22.73
N SER A 192 23.26 -19.46 -22.47
CA SER A 192 22.44 -20.63 -22.78
C SER A 192 21.39 -20.86 -21.68
N THR A 193 20.19 -21.24 -22.10
CA THR A 193 19.12 -21.72 -21.22
C THR A 193 19.51 -23.07 -20.63
N VAL A 194 19.04 -23.36 -19.42
CA VAL A 194 19.20 -24.68 -18.80
C VAL A 194 17.88 -25.42 -18.97
N THR A 195 17.98 -26.65 -19.44
CA THR A 195 16.90 -27.61 -19.57
C THR A 195 16.99 -28.59 -18.41
N GLU A 196 15.84 -29.03 -17.90
CA GLU A 196 15.78 -29.90 -16.73
C GLU A 196 16.07 -31.37 -17.09
N ASP A 197 15.92 -31.80 -18.34
CA ASP A 197 16.05 -33.21 -18.71
C ASP A 197 17.51 -33.74 -18.67
N TYR A 198 17.68 -35.05 -18.58
CA TYR A 198 18.96 -35.75 -18.74
C TYR A 198 19.20 -36.16 -20.18
N GLY A 199 20.49 -36.26 -20.53
CA GLY A 199 20.97 -36.82 -21.78
C GLY A 199 22.07 -35.97 -22.41
N GLN A 200 22.73 -36.55 -23.41
CA GLN A 200 23.65 -35.82 -24.27
C GLN A 200 22.90 -35.33 -25.51
N ALA A 201 22.81 -34.02 -25.64
CA ALA A 201 22.17 -33.40 -26.78
C ALA A 201 23.00 -32.20 -27.25
N VAL A 202 22.98 -31.97 -28.56
CA VAL A 202 23.46 -30.72 -29.14
C VAL A 202 22.26 -29.97 -29.67
N ILE A 203 21.85 -28.93 -28.93
CA ILE A 203 20.74 -28.07 -29.35
C ILE A 203 21.30 -27.00 -30.27
N GLN A 204 20.79 -26.94 -31.50
CA GLN A 204 21.15 -25.91 -32.46
C GLN A 204 20.12 -24.79 -32.40
N LYS A 205 20.56 -23.56 -32.11
CA LYS A 205 19.73 -22.35 -32.22
C LYS A 205 20.39 -21.35 -33.18
N LYS A 206 19.58 -20.58 -33.90
CA LYS A 206 20.06 -19.53 -34.81
C LYS A 206 19.63 -18.16 -34.31
N ILE A 207 20.59 -17.25 -34.18
CA ILE A 207 20.34 -15.84 -33.86
C ILE A 207 20.53 -15.02 -35.12
N PHE A 208 19.50 -14.25 -35.47
CA PHE A 208 19.50 -13.30 -36.58
C PHE A 208 19.74 -11.91 -36.02
N LEU A 209 20.60 -11.14 -36.68
CA LEU A 209 20.89 -9.76 -36.26
C LEU A 209 20.43 -8.83 -37.36
N ARG A 210 19.66 -7.79 -37.02
CA ARG A 210 19.13 -6.83 -37.99
C ARG A 210 19.28 -5.39 -37.51
N THR A 211 19.60 -4.47 -38.41
CA THR A 211 19.58 -3.03 -38.10
C THR A 211 18.16 -2.47 -38.10
N THR A 212 17.94 -1.31 -37.48
CA THR A 212 16.63 -0.66 -37.40
C THR A 212 16.10 -0.21 -38.77
N TYR A 213 14.77 -0.12 -38.90
CA TYR A 213 14.08 0.15 -40.17
C TYR A 213 14.37 1.55 -40.76
N ALA A 214 14.52 2.58 -39.90
CA ALA A 214 14.72 3.96 -40.33
C ALA A 214 15.90 4.61 -39.59
N TYR A 215 17.08 4.63 -40.23
CA TYR A 215 18.27 5.30 -39.69
C TYR A 215 18.53 6.63 -40.41
N PHE A 216 18.36 7.75 -39.71
CA PHE A 216 18.80 9.12 -40.04
C PHE A 216 18.91 9.45 -41.54
N SER A 217 17.87 9.19 -42.34
CA SER A 217 17.81 9.46 -43.79
C SER A 217 18.85 8.72 -44.68
N GLN A 218 19.60 7.74 -44.15
CA GLN A 218 20.42 6.79 -44.91
C GLN A 218 19.78 5.39 -44.96
N PRO A 219 18.82 5.14 -45.87
CA PRO A 219 18.15 3.84 -46.01
C PRO A 219 19.07 2.65 -46.31
N ILE A 220 20.31 2.85 -46.77
CA ILE A 220 21.21 1.73 -47.06
C ILE A 220 21.58 0.90 -45.80
N TRP A 221 21.52 1.51 -44.62
CA TRP A 221 21.68 0.84 -43.32
C TRP A 221 20.35 0.38 -42.72
N GLY A 222 19.21 0.67 -43.35
CA GLY A 222 17.89 0.31 -42.85
C GLY A 222 17.56 -1.16 -43.08
N ASN A 223 17.07 -1.85 -42.05
CA ASN A 223 16.58 -3.23 -42.13
C ASN A 223 17.59 -4.24 -42.74
N TYR A 224 18.88 -4.03 -42.51
CA TYR A 224 19.96 -4.89 -42.98
C TYR A 224 20.13 -6.10 -42.06
N PHE A 225 20.00 -7.30 -42.62
CA PHE A 225 20.23 -8.56 -41.91
C PHE A 225 21.69 -8.99 -42.04
N LEU A 226 22.34 -9.21 -40.90
CA LEU A 226 23.68 -9.79 -40.84
C LEU A 226 23.60 -11.31 -41.01
N GLN A 227 24.75 -11.93 -41.27
CA GLN A 227 24.88 -13.39 -41.28
C GLN A 227 24.35 -13.97 -39.95
N PRO A 228 23.48 -15.00 -40.00
CA PRO A 228 22.95 -15.61 -38.79
C PRO A 228 24.06 -16.30 -38.00
N VAL A 229 24.00 -16.13 -36.67
CA VAL A 229 24.91 -16.77 -35.73
C VAL A 229 24.33 -18.10 -35.32
N THR A 230 25.05 -19.18 -35.60
CA THR A 230 24.65 -20.53 -35.19
C THR A 230 25.27 -20.85 -33.83
N ILE A 231 24.42 -21.17 -32.86
CA ILE A 231 24.82 -21.57 -31.52
C ILE A 231 24.56 -23.07 -31.37
N TYR A 232 25.61 -23.81 -31.03
CA TYR A 232 25.52 -25.19 -30.61
C TYR A 232 25.65 -25.24 -29.08
N ILE A 233 24.55 -25.59 -28.41
CA ILE A 233 24.53 -25.79 -26.96
C ILE A 233 24.83 -27.25 -26.70
N VAL A 234 26.00 -27.52 -26.11
CA VAL A 234 26.41 -28.87 -25.72
C VAL A 234 25.87 -29.15 -24.32
N LYS A 235 25.00 -30.14 -24.24
CA LYS A 235 24.44 -30.66 -23.00
C LYS A 235 25.14 -31.97 -22.64
N ASP A 236 25.70 -32.01 -21.43
CA ASP A 236 26.30 -33.21 -20.85
C ASP A 236 25.92 -33.26 -19.36
N THR A 237 24.86 -34.01 -19.07
CA THR A 237 24.31 -34.17 -17.71
C THR A 237 24.87 -35.37 -16.97
N SER A 238 25.86 -36.06 -17.52
CA SER A 238 26.42 -37.29 -16.95
C SER A 238 26.92 -37.15 -15.51
N LEU A 239 27.25 -35.93 -15.07
CA LEU A 239 27.65 -35.62 -13.70
C LEU A 239 26.49 -35.57 -12.69
N ILE A 240 25.30 -35.19 -13.15
CA ILE A 240 24.12 -35.05 -12.28
C ILE A 240 23.13 -36.20 -12.44
N GLU A 241 23.27 -37.02 -13.48
CA GLU A 241 22.57 -38.30 -13.62
C GLU A 241 22.86 -39.19 -12.40
N ASP A 242 21.81 -39.70 -11.76
CA ASP A 242 21.87 -40.51 -10.54
C ASP A 242 22.43 -39.78 -9.28
N SER A 243 22.78 -38.49 -9.37
CA SER A 243 23.29 -37.70 -8.23
C SER A 243 22.18 -36.99 -7.48
N SER A 244 21.86 -37.45 -6.27
CA SER A 244 20.99 -36.74 -5.33
C SER A 244 21.49 -36.89 -3.90
N CYS A 245 21.30 -35.84 -3.10
CA CYS A 245 21.61 -35.88 -1.68
C CYS A 245 20.32 -36.02 -0.88
N ILE A 246 20.23 -37.00 0.01
CA ILE A 246 19.03 -37.25 0.79
C ILE A 246 19.38 -37.34 2.26
N MET A 247 18.62 -36.62 3.07
CA MET A 247 18.65 -36.74 4.52
C MET A 247 17.31 -37.26 5.00
N PHE A 248 17.32 -38.47 5.54
CA PHE A 248 16.14 -39.16 6.06
C PHE A 248 15.74 -38.61 7.42
N SER A 249 14.47 -38.79 7.78
CA SER A 249 13.90 -38.25 9.01
C SER A 249 14.61 -38.68 10.28
N ASN A 250 15.24 -39.84 10.30
CA ASN A 250 16.03 -40.40 11.41
C ASN A 250 17.55 -40.18 11.28
N LEU A 251 17.95 -39.23 10.44
CA LEU A 251 19.32 -38.76 10.21
C LEU A 251 20.28 -39.78 9.59
N TYR A 252 19.76 -40.57 8.67
CA TYR A 252 20.61 -41.16 7.64
C TYR A 252 20.84 -40.15 6.51
N LEU A 253 22.07 -40.11 6.00
CA LEU A 253 22.49 -39.21 4.94
C LEU A 253 23.06 -40.00 3.77
N TRP A 254 22.55 -39.70 2.57
CA TRP A 254 23.15 -40.04 1.27
C TRP A 254 23.70 -38.74 0.70
N ASP A 255 25.00 -38.69 0.42
CA ASP A 255 25.62 -37.58 -0.29
C ASP A 255 25.41 -37.72 -1.81
N PHE A 256 25.89 -36.76 -2.61
CA PHE A 256 25.73 -36.77 -4.07
C PHE A 256 26.33 -37.98 -4.82
N TYR A 257 27.11 -38.85 -4.15
CA TYR A 257 27.83 -39.97 -4.76
C TYR A 257 27.44 -41.34 -4.19
N SER A 258 26.96 -41.39 -2.95
CA SER A 258 26.83 -42.61 -2.16
C SER A 258 25.44 -43.22 -2.29
N ILE A 259 25.08 -43.69 -3.49
CA ILE A 259 23.83 -44.46 -3.74
C ILE A 259 23.81 -45.77 -2.93
N TRP A 260 24.99 -46.29 -2.53
CA TRP A 260 25.17 -47.62 -1.94
C TRP A 260 25.67 -47.61 -0.48
N GLY A 261 25.76 -46.45 0.19
CA GLY A 261 26.43 -46.34 1.49
C GLY A 261 25.83 -45.31 2.44
N ILE A 262 24.90 -45.76 3.29
CA ILE A 262 24.23 -44.94 4.30
C ILE A 262 25.23 -44.40 5.35
N LYS A 263 25.24 -43.08 5.57
CA LYS A 263 26.02 -42.45 6.66
C LYS A 263 25.08 -42.09 7.81
N SER A 264 25.40 -42.55 9.01
CA SER A 264 24.63 -42.22 10.21
C SER A 264 25.12 -40.89 10.79
N PHE A 265 24.26 -39.90 10.82
CA PHE A 265 24.50 -38.59 11.42
C PHE A 265 23.67 -38.49 12.71
N GLN A 266 24.27 -38.30 13.89
CA GLN A 266 23.52 -38.41 15.16
C GLN A 266 23.96 -37.34 16.16
N LEU A 267 23.80 -36.09 15.72
CA LEU A 267 24.18 -34.89 16.46
C LEU A 267 22.99 -33.93 16.49
N VAL A 268 22.64 -33.48 17.68
CA VAL A 268 21.62 -32.44 17.90
C VAL A 268 22.17 -31.09 17.49
N GLY A 269 21.32 -30.22 16.96
CA GLY A 269 21.60 -28.82 16.65
C GLY A 269 21.31 -28.47 15.19
N THR A 270 21.84 -27.33 14.76
CA THR A 270 21.61 -26.78 13.43
C THR A 270 22.80 -27.02 12.51
N PHE A 271 22.57 -27.48 11.28
CA PHE A 271 23.63 -27.84 10.33
C PHE A 271 23.34 -27.32 8.92
N TYR A 272 24.38 -27.00 8.16
CA TYR A 272 24.27 -26.70 6.74
C TYR A 272 24.14 -28.00 5.94
N ILE A 273 22.94 -28.31 5.44
CA ILE A 273 22.76 -29.45 4.53
C ILE A 273 23.33 -29.13 3.15
N PHE A 274 23.12 -27.89 2.68
CA PHE A 274 23.55 -27.41 1.38
C PHE A 274 23.86 -25.92 1.46
N LYS A 275 24.99 -25.51 0.88
CA LYS A 275 25.45 -24.12 0.88
C LYS A 275 26.26 -23.81 -0.38
N MET A 276 26.01 -22.62 -0.93
CA MET A 276 26.67 -21.99 -2.06
C MET A 276 26.77 -20.47 -1.80
N ASP A 277 27.38 -19.70 -2.71
CA ASP A 277 27.59 -18.24 -2.55
C ASP A 277 26.37 -17.49 -1.99
N ASN A 278 25.23 -17.56 -2.67
CA ASN A 278 23.98 -16.88 -2.31
C ASN A 278 22.82 -17.86 -2.05
N VAL A 279 23.12 -19.08 -1.63
CA VAL A 279 22.10 -20.08 -1.29
C VAL A 279 22.57 -20.83 -0.05
N GLU A 280 21.73 -20.91 0.97
CA GLU A 280 21.97 -21.82 2.10
C GLU A 280 20.69 -22.51 2.53
N ALA A 281 20.81 -23.78 2.86
CA ALA A 281 19.79 -24.58 3.49
C ALA A 281 20.33 -25.07 4.84
N GLN A 282 19.66 -24.67 5.91
CA GLN A 282 19.96 -25.10 7.28
C GLN A 282 18.88 -26.05 7.76
N VAL A 283 19.28 -27.08 8.50
CA VAL A 283 18.39 -28.08 9.08
C VAL A 283 18.54 -28.12 10.59
N GLN A 284 17.43 -28.24 11.29
CA GLN A 284 17.38 -28.34 12.74
C GLN A 284 17.07 -29.79 13.15
N VAL A 285 17.91 -30.31 14.03
CA VAL A 285 17.83 -31.68 14.53
C VAL A 285 17.57 -31.68 16.04
N THR A 286 16.55 -32.43 16.46
CA THR A 286 16.16 -32.63 17.88
C THR A 286 15.93 -34.10 18.18
N GLU A 287 15.65 -34.43 19.44
CA GLU A 287 15.16 -35.76 19.82
C GLU A 287 13.75 -35.99 19.24
N CYS A 288 13.47 -37.21 18.78
CA CYS A 288 12.15 -37.57 18.29
C CYS A 288 11.22 -37.79 19.50
N SER A 289 10.08 -37.10 19.53
CA SER A 289 9.02 -37.27 20.53
C SER A 289 8.59 -38.73 20.65
N GLY A 290 8.87 -39.36 21.79
CA GLY A 290 8.41 -40.71 22.11
C GLY A 290 9.34 -41.86 21.70
N GLU A 291 10.50 -41.60 21.12
CA GLU A 291 11.41 -42.65 20.61
C GLU A 291 12.87 -42.51 21.07
N THR A 292 13.65 -43.60 20.91
CA THR A 292 15.11 -43.57 21.06
C THR A 292 15.79 -43.15 19.75
N GLY A 293 15.81 -41.85 19.43
CA GLY A 293 16.41 -41.34 18.18
C GLY A 293 16.47 -39.82 18.07
N TYR A 294 17.11 -39.34 17.01
CA TYR A 294 17.12 -37.92 16.63
C TYR A 294 16.45 -37.76 15.27
N CYS A 295 15.69 -36.67 15.11
CA CYS A 295 14.90 -36.40 13.93
C CYS A 295 15.11 -34.98 13.40
N ILE A 296 14.91 -34.82 12.10
CA ILE A 296 14.84 -33.49 11.48
C ILE A 296 13.46 -32.92 11.78
N CYS A 297 13.42 -31.84 12.57
CA CYS A 297 12.17 -31.19 12.94
C CYS A 297 11.95 -29.88 12.18
N GLY A 298 12.96 -29.37 11.48
CA GLY A 298 12.86 -28.10 10.77
C GLY A 298 13.91 -27.92 9.68
N VAL A 299 13.54 -27.15 8.66
CA VAL A 299 14.41 -26.73 7.55
C VAL A 299 14.13 -25.26 7.23
N VAL A 300 15.20 -24.52 6.93
CA VAL A 300 15.12 -23.14 6.46
C VAL A 300 16.04 -22.97 5.27
N VAL A 301 15.49 -22.43 4.18
CA VAL A 301 16.20 -22.21 2.93
C VAL A 301 16.23 -20.73 2.63
N ARG A 302 17.42 -20.17 2.48
CA ARG A 302 17.65 -18.74 2.24
C ARG A 302 18.40 -18.51 0.94
N VAL A 303 17.87 -17.58 0.15
CA VAL A 303 18.47 -17.06 -1.08
C VAL A 303 18.38 -15.53 -1.07
N GLY A 304 19.51 -14.83 -1.17
CA GLY A 304 19.55 -13.39 -0.89
C GLY A 304 19.08 -13.04 0.53
N ARG A 305 18.17 -12.06 0.59
CA ARG A 305 17.42 -11.68 1.79
C ARG A 305 16.06 -12.37 1.90
N THR A 306 15.79 -13.38 1.07
CA THR A 306 14.54 -14.15 1.13
C THR A 306 14.81 -15.48 1.79
N ALA A 307 14.04 -15.84 2.81
CA ALA A 307 14.16 -17.12 3.50
C ALA A 307 12.78 -17.73 3.76
N PHE A 308 12.65 -19.02 3.47
CA PHE A 308 11.46 -19.82 3.68
C PHE A 308 11.75 -20.91 4.71
N MET A 309 10.85 -21.10 5.66
CA MET A 309 11.02 -22.02 6.78
C MET A 309 9.84 -22.98 6.89
N ILE A 310 10.16 -24.25 7.13
CA ILE A 310 9.24 -25.28 7.62
C ILE A 310 9.78 -25.75 8.96
N ASN A 311 9.04 -25.55 10.05
CA ASN A 311 9.51 -25.82 11.41
C ASN A 311 8.42 -26.48 12.27
N HIS A 312 8.78 -27.58 12.93
CA HIS A 312 8.03 -28.26 13.97
C HIS A 312 8.85 -28.38 15.27
N CYS A 313 10.10 -27.90 15.29
CA CYS A 313 11.03 -28.10 16.40
C CYS A 313 10.52 -27.46 17.69
N ASN A 314 10.22 -28.30 18.69
CA ASN A 314 9.65 -27.89 19.98
C ASN A 314 8.30 -27.15 19.85
N LEU A 315 7.64 -27.30 18.70
CA LEU A 315 6.31 -26.81 18.45
C LEU A 315 5.37 -28.02 18.49
N GLY A 316 4.18 -27.87 19.06
CA GLY A 316 3.13 -28.88 18.94
C GLY A 316 2.36 -28.80 17.61
N TYR A 317 2.93 -28.10 16.61
CA TYR A 317 2.28 -27.71 15.38
C TYR A 317 3.31 -27.33 14.30
N TRP A 318 2.88 -27.27 13.04
CA TRP A 318 3.74 -26.94 11.90
C TRP A 318 3.72 -25.44 11.60
N TYR A 319 4.89 -24.80 11.59
CA TYR A 319 5.10 -23.43 11.13
C TYR A 319 5.71 -23.44 9.73
N ILE A 320 4.98 -22.93 8.74
CA ILE A 320 5.37 -22.93 7.32
C ILE A 320 5.14 -21.54 6.75
N ASP A 321 6.19 -20.72 6.66
CA ASP A 321 6.07 -19.36 6.11
C ASP A 321 7.43 -18.80 5.63
N TYR A 322 7.38 -17.69 4.89
CA TYR A 322 8.53 -16.86 4.58
C TYR A 322 8.93 -16.02 5.80
N ILE A 323 10.07 -16.32 6.41
CA ILE A 323 10.60 -15.57 7.56
C ILE A 323 11.34 -14.29 7.15
N LEU A 324 11.86 -14.23 5.92
CA LEU A 324 12.52 -13.05 5.35
C LEU A 324 12.04 -12.88 3.90
N CYS A 325 11.77 -11.63 3.50
CA CYS A 325 11.42 -11.28 2.12
C CYS A 325 12.22 -10.05 1.69
N ASP A 326 12.66 -10.04 0.43
CA ASP A 326 13.28 -8.89 -0.24
C ASP A 326 12.20 -8.12 -1.03
N ASP A 327 12.22 -6.78 -1.03
CA ASP A 327 11.21 -5.91 -1.66
C ASP A 327 11.11 -6.08 -3.19
N GLY A 328 12.04 -6.85 -3.78
CA GLY A 328 12.13 -7.12 -5.22
C GLY A 328 11.37 -8.35 -5.73
N GLY A 329 10.79 -9.19 -4.87
CA GLY A 329 9.99 -10.36 -5.24
C GLY A 329 10.75 -11.47 -5.99
N ASP A 330 10.55 -12.72 -5.59
CA ASP A 330 10.68 -13.90 -6.46
C ASP A 330 12.10 -14.45 -6.79
N ILE A 331 13.06 -14.41 -5.86
CA ILE A 331 14.30 -15.22 -6.04
C ILE A 331 14.10 -16.69 -5.65
N LEU A 332 13.19 -16.98 -4.70
CA LEU A 332 12.89 -18.32 -4.21
C LEU A 332 11.52 -18.79 -4.72
N ASP A 333 11.50 -19.79 -5.62
CA ASP A 333 10.25 -20.42 -6.07
C ASP A 333 9.91 -21.61 -5.17
N VAL A 334 8.85 -21.45 -4.37
CA VAL A 334 8.34 -22.48 -3.46
C VAL A 334 7.02 -22.99 -4.02
N ARG A 335 7.04 -24.25 -4.47
CA ARG A 335 5.90 -24.96 -5.05
C ARG A 335 5.37 -25.97 -4.04
N LYS A 336 4.08 -25.86 -3.71
CA LYS A 336 3.36 -26.89 -2.97
C LYS A 336 2.82 -27.89 -3.99
N ILE A 337 3.48 -29.05 -4.05
CA ILE A 337 3.11 -30.15 -4.97
C ILE A 337 1.91 -30.92 -4.39
N ARG A 338 1.93 -31.19 -3.07
CA ARG A 338 0.85 -31.84 -2.30
C ARG A 338 0.82 -31.26 -0.89
N GLU A 339 -0.15 -31.63 -0.05
CA GLU A 339 -0.29 -31.09 1.32
C GLU A 339 0.98 -31.23 2.19
N GLN A 340 1.70 -32.35 2.04
CA GLN A 340 2.90 -32.69 2.79
C GLN A 340 4.20 -32.60 1.95
N LEU A 341 4.14 -32.13 0.70
CA LEU A 341 5.29 -32.13 -0.22
C LEU A 341 5.52 -30.74 -0.81
N PHE A 342 6.67 -30.15 -0.47
CA PHE A 342 7.11 -28.85 -0.94
C PHE A 342 8.37 -29.01 -1.79
N GLU A 343 8.43 -28.31 -2.92
CA GLU A 343 9.62 -28.20 -3.74
C GLU A 343 10.08 -26.74 -3.79
N ILE A 344 11.36 -26.53 -3.51
CA ILE A 344 12.02 -25.24 -3.58
C ILE A 344 12.99 -25.27 -4.75
N HIS A 345 12.70 -24.47 -5.77
CA HIS A 345 13.49 -24.40 -6.99
C HIS A 345 14.44 -23.20 -6.94
N PHE A 346 15.72 -23.46 -7.18
CA PHE A 346 16.76 -22.44 -7.20
C PHE A 346 16.96 -21.89 -8.62
N PRO A 347 17.41 -20.63 -8.76
CA PRO A 347 17.75 -20.09 -10.09
C PRO A 347 18.93 -20.80 -10.77
N SER A 348 19.74 -21.58 -10.05
CA SER A 348 20.72 -22.45 -10.68
C SER A 348 20.11 -23.63 -11.45
N GLY A 349 18.83 -23.95 -11.20
CA GLY A 349 18.15 -25.16 -11.66
C GLY A 349 18.19 -26.30 -10.62
N SER A 350 18.92 -26.14 -9.52
CA SER A 350 18.90 -27.10 -8.41
C SER A 350 17.56 -27.02 -7.66
N LYS A 351 17.15 -28.15 -7.09
CA LYS A 351 15.86 -28.29 -6.41
C LYS A 351 16.03 -28.95 -5.05
N ILE A 352 15.33 -28.43 -4.05
CA ILE A 352 15.15 -29.10 -2.75
C ILE A 352 13.70 -29.58 -2.66
N SER A 353 13.52 -30.88 -2.47
CA SER A 353 12.24 -31.50 -2.15
C SER A 353 12.16 -31.77 -0.65
N ILE A 354 11.08 -31.34 -0.02
CA ILE A 354 10.84 -31.45 1.42
C ILE A 354 9.52 -32.19 1.62
N SER A 355 9.61 -33.39 2.18
CA SER A 355 8.44 -34.20 2.55
C SER A 355 8.24 -34.15 4.05
N GLN A 356 7.03 -33.79 4.47
CA GLN A 356 6.59 -33.84 5.86
C GLN A 356 6.01 -35.22 6.16
N LYS A 357 6.33 -35.78 7.33
CA LYS A 357 5.69 -37.00 7.84
C LYS A 357 5.55 -36.91 9.34
N GLU A 358 4.32 -36.95 9.82
CA GLU A 358 3.97 -36.77 11.23
C GLU A 358 4.57 -35.48 11.80
N ASP A 359 5.65 -35.58 12.59
CA ASP A 359 6.34 -34.48 13.28
C ASP A 359 7.75 -34.22 12.70
N TRP A 360 8.12 -34.90 11.61
CA TRP A 360 9.48 -34.91 11.06
C TRP A 360 9.53 -34.57 9.57
N LEU A 361 10.73 -34.24 9.11
CA LEU A 361 11.02 -33.91 7.72
C LEU A 361 11.93 -34.94 7.06
N MET A 362 11.75 -35.13 5.75
CA MET A 362 12.72 -35.76 4.87
C MET A 362 13.09 -34.75 3.79
N ILE A 363 14.38 -34.62 3.50
CA ILE A 363 14.90 -33.60 2.58
C ILE A 363 15.71 -34.29 1.49
N ALA A 364 15.39 -34.01 0.24
CA ALA A 364 16.14 -34.46 -0.93
C ALA A 364 16.59 -33.26 -1.76
N ILE A 365 17.85 -33.24 -2.17
CA ILE A 365 18.47 -32.16 -2.95
C ILE A 365 18.94 -32.74 -4.27
N PHE A 366 18.42 -32.16 -5.35
CA PHE A 366 18.75 -32.49 -6.73
C PHE A 366 19.61 -31.37 -7.30
N PRO A 367 20.90 -31.62 -7.57
CA PRO A 367 21.80 -30.60 -8.06
C PRO A 367 21.61 -30.32 -9.56
N SER A 368 22.07 -29.15 -10.00
CA SER A 368 22.17 -28.72 -11.39
C SER A 368 23.62 -28.62 -11.84
N MET A 369 23.88 -28.78 -13.13
CA MET A 369 25.22 -28.63 -13.73
C MET A 369 25.89 -27.29 -13.40
N ARG A 370 25.10 -26.22 -13.15
CA ARG A 370 25.63 -24.89 -12.78
C ARG A 370 26.28 -24.83 -11.40
N ASP A 371 26.00 -25.81 -10.56
CA ASP A 371 26.43 -25.85 -9.16
C ASP A 371 27.69 -26.71 -8.96
N THR A 372 28.21 -27.29 -10.04
CA THR A 372 29.49 -28.00 -10.08
C THR A 372 30.61 -27.15 -9.47
N GLU A 373 31.36 -27.74 -8.53
CA GLU A 373 32.47 -27.12 -7.77
C GLU A 373 32.07 -25.89 -6.94
N LYS A 374 30.77 -25.71 -6.64
CA LYS A 374 30.26 -24.60 -5.83
C LYS A 374 29.46 -25.03 -4.60
N THR A 375 29.13 -26.32 -4.48
CA THR A 375 28.32 -26.83 -3.35
C THR A 375 29.20 -27.17 -2.15
N THR A 376 28.71 -26.89 -0.96
CA THR A 376 29.32 -27.27 0.32
C THR A 376 28.22 -27.67 1.31
N GLY A 377 28.57 -28.35 2.41
CA GLY A 377 27.63 -28.81 3.42
C GLY A 377 27.66 -30.33 3.60
N LEU A 378 26.66 -30.85 4.32
CA LEU A 378 26.53 -32.30 4.56
C LEU A 378 26.42 -33.11 3.27
N CYS A 379 25.81 -32.56 2.21
CA CYS A 379 25.71 -33.21 0.91
C CYS A 379 27.04 -33.36 0.15
N GLY A 380 28.11 -32.69 0.62
CA GLY A 380 29.40 -32.67 -0.04
C GLY A 380 29.50 -31.70 -1.23
N GLU A 381 30.65 -31.73 -1.88
CA GLU A 381 30.96 -30.91 -3.05
C GLU A 381 30.65 -31.69 -4.34
N LEU A 382 29.89 -31.09 -5.25
CA LEU A 382 29.53 -31.67 -6.54
C LEU A 382 30.69 -31.51 -7.52
N THR A 383 31.45 -32.58 -7.70
CA THR A 383 32.64 -32.66 -8.58
C THR A 383 32.63 -33.93 -9.43
N ALA A 384 33.42 -33.96 -10.50
CA ALA A 384 33.49 -35.11 -11.42
C ALA A 384 33.96 -36.42 -10.77
N ASN A 385 34.68 -36.36 -9.66
CA ASN A 385 35.18 -37.55 -8.95
C ASN A 385 34.76 -37.50 -7.48
N GLN A 386 34.28 -38.62 -6.95
CA GLN A 386 33.89 -38.69 -5.53
C GLN A 386 35.07 -38.31 -4.61
N PRO A 387 34.92 -37.28 -3.75
CA PRO A 387 35.96 -36.91 -2.80
C PRO A 387 36.10 -37.99 -1.73
N THR A 388 37.35 -38.29 -1.33
CA THR A 388 37.63 -39.23 -0.24
C THR A 388 37.38 -38.57 1.11
N VAL A 389 36.22 -38.85 1.71
CA VAL A 389 35.78 -38.26 2.99
C VAL A 389 35.60 -39.34 4.06
N GLU A 390 36.12 -39.08 5.27
CA GLU A 390 35.85 -39.90 6.45
C GLU A 390 34.68 -39.32 7.25
N TYR A 391 33.53 -40.00 7.20
CA TYR A 391 32.30 -39.57 7.88
C TYR A 391 32.37 -39.90 9.38
N ASN A 392 32.77 -38.93 10.18
CA ASN A 392 32.84 -39.02 11.64
C ASN A 392 32.20 -37.79 12.32
N ASP A 393 32.08 -37.81 13.66
CA ASP A 393 31.50 -36.70 14.42
C ASP A 393 32.26 -35.36 14.18
N VAL A 394 33.55 -35.39 13.80
CA VAL A 394 34.34 -34.19 13.47
C VAL A 394 33.88 -33.60 12.13
N TYR A 395 33.73 -34.43 11.11
CA TYR A 395 33.22 -34.02 9.79
C TYR A 395 31.83 -33.37 9.93
N PHE A 396 30.91 -34.04 10.62
CA PHE A 396 29.56 -33.51 10.79
C PHE A 396 29.52 -32.21 11.61
N ASN A 397 30.33 -32.09 12.67
CA ASN A 397 30.41 -30.85 13.44
C ASN A 397 31.06 -29.69 12.67
N SER A 398 31.86 -29.96 11.64
CA SER A 398 32.44 -28.90 10.80
C SER A 398 31.39 -28.10 10.03
N PHE A 399 30.21 -28.70 9.78
CA PHE A 399 29.07 -28.05 9.11
C PHE A 399 28.00 -27.55 10.09
N ARG A 400 28.29 -27.54 11.39
CA ARG A 400 27.38 -26.97 12.39
C ARG A 400 27.26 -25.46 12.21
N VAL A 401 26.02 -24.97 12.21
CA VAL A 401 25.75 -23.53 12.09
C VAL A 401 26.10 -22.82 13.39
N GLN A 402 26.82 -21.70 13.27
CA GLN A 402 27.16 -20.84 14.41
C GLN A 402 25.91 -20.11 14.93
N ALA A 403 25.90 -19.76 16.23
CA ALA A 403 24.73 -19.23 16.89
C ALA A 403 24.25 -17.90 16.30
N GLU A 404 25.15 -17.08 15.76
CA GLU A 404 24.91 -15.73 15.23
C GLU A 404 24.29 -15.73 13.82
N VAL A 405 24.43 -16.82 13.08
CA VAL A 405 23.90 -16.98 11.71
C VAL A 405 22.85 -18.09 11.62
N ASN A 406 22.42 -18.59 12.77
CA ASN A 406 21.37 -19.60 12.87
C ASN A 406 20.00 -18.97 12.55
N LEU A 407 19.39 -19.40 11.44
CA LEU A 407 18.13 -18.85 10.98
C LEU A 407 16.91 -19.35 11.76
N PHE A 408 17.05 -20.40 12.59
CA PHE A 408 16.00 -20.81 13.52
C PHE A 408 15.90 -19.92 14.77
N ASN A 409 16.84 -18.99 14.95
CA ASN A 409 16.77 -17.96 15.99
C ASN A 409 16.26 -16.63 15.40
N PRO A 410 15.05 -16.17 15.77
CA PRO A 410 14.48 -14.92 15.27
C PRO A 410 15.34 -13.68 15.52
N ASP A 411 16.09 -13.63 16.63
CA ASP A 411 16.93 -12.48 16.99
C ASP A 411 18.04 -12.23 15.96
N ASN A 412 18.45 -13.27 15.23
CA ASN A 412 19.49 -13.15 14.22
C ASN A 412 19.00 -12.48 12.94
N TRP A 413 17.70 -12.48 12.66
CA TRP A 413 17.14 -12.07 11.37
C TRP A 413 17.44 -10.61 11.00
N GLU A 414 17.54 -9.73 12.01
CA GLU A 414 17.89 -8.32 11.83
C GLU A 414 19.40 -8.08 11.66
N THR A 415 20.22 -9.01 12.15
CA THR A 415 21.69 -8.88 12.19
C THR A 415 22.40 -9.69 11.11
N LEU A 416 21.64 -10.39 10.25
CA LEU A 416 22.19 -11.15 9.14
C LEU A 416 22.96 -10.23 8.18
N PRO A 417 24.17 -10.65 7.73
CA PRO A 417 24.95 -9.87 6.80
C PRO A 417 24.19 -9.69 5.47
N GLU A 418 24.10 -8.45 5.00
CA GLU A 418 23.60 -8.18 3.65
C GLU A 418 24.56 -8.81 2.63
N TRP A 419 24.08 -9.78 1.86
CA TRP A 419 24.79 -10.24 0.69
C TRP A 419 24.86 -9.09 -0.32
N THR A 420 26.07 -8.66 -0.66
CA THR A 420 26.31 -7.53 -1.57
C THR A 420 25.53 -7.73 -2.86
N THR A 421 24.54 -6.87 -3.09
CA THR A 421 23.43 -7.02 -4.05
C THR A 421 23.82 -7.03 -5.54
N HIS A 422 25.11 -7.09 -5.89
CA HIS A 422 25.56 -6.83 -7.26
C HIS A 422 26.39 -7.96 -7.90
N THR A 423 26.81 -9.00 -7.17
CA THR A 423 27.78 -9.98 -7.70
C THR A 423 27.27 -11.41 -7.85
N GLY A 424 26.00 -11.72 -7.54
CA GLY A 424 25.53 -13.11 -7.65
C GLY A 424 24.02 -13.35 -7.66
N ARG A 425 23.20 -12.35 -8.02
CA ARG A 425 21.84 -12.65 -8.50
C ARG A 425 22.01 -13.24 -9.91
N PHE A 426 21.50 -14.44 -10.16
CA PHE A 426 21.50 -15.02 -11.51
C PHE A 426 20.77 -14.04 -12.45
N GLN A 427 21.55 -13.35 -13.28
CA GLN A 427 21.03 -12.38 -14.23
C GLN A 427 20.48 -13.12 -15.43
N TYR A 428 19.15 -13.17 -15.52
CA TYR A 428 18.48 -13.57 -16.75
C TYR A 428 18.22 -12.30 -17.52
N CYS A 429 18.95 -12.10 -18.62
CA CYS A 429 18.76 -10.92 -19.42
C CYS A 429 17.52 -11.16 -20.32
N ARG A 430 16.45 -10.39 -20.09
CA ARG A 430 15.27 -10.37 -20.95
C ARG A 430 15.26 -9.10 -21.80
N CYS A 431 14.68 -9.23 -22.98
CA CYS A 431 14.38 -8.11 -23.85
C CYS A 431 13.09 -7.47 -23.34
N ASN A 432 13.10 -6.18 -23.01
CA ASN A 432 11.90 -5.50 -22.49
C ASN A 432 10.92 -5.24 -23.65
N GLU A 433 9.72 -5.83 -23.62
CA GLU A 433 8.71 -5.72 -24.69
C GLU A 433 8.02 -4.34 -24.73
N LEU A 434 8.12 -3.54 -23.65
CA LEU A 434 7.34 -2.32 -23.44
C LEU A 434 8.13 -1.00 -23.60
N ALA A 435 9.40 -1.05 -24.00
CA ALA A 435 10.21 0.15 -24.14
C ALA A 435 10.15 0.71 -25.57
N ASP A 436 9.54 1.88 -25.75
CA ASP A 436 9.57 2.67 -27.00
C ASP A 436 11.00 3.11 -27.41
N THR A 437 11.99 2.88 -26.55
CA THR A 437 13.40 3.19 -26.78
C THR A 437 14.27 1.94 -26.58
N ILE A 438 14.94 1.51 -27.66
CA ILE A 438 15.92 0.41 -27.63
C ILE A 438 17.12 0.85 -26.79
N ARG A 439 17.29 0.27 -25.59
CA ARG A 439 18.46 0.50 -24.75
C ARG A 439 19.67 -0.28 -25.28
N SER A 440 20.84 0.36 -25.29
CA SER A 440 22.14 -0.26 -25.59
C SER A 440 22.63 -1.21 -24.49
N THR A 441 21.94 -1.21 -23.35
CA THR A 441 22.13 -2.10 -22.22
C THR A 441 21.03 -3.15 -22.23
N LEU A 442 21.41 -4.43 -22.30
CA LEU A 442 20.51 -5.51 -21.86
C LEU A 442 20.14 -5.19 -20.40
N ASP A 443 18.85 -5.03 -20.13
CA ASP A 443 18.36 -4.93 -18.76
C ASP A 443 18.41 -6.35 -18.17
N CYS A 444 19.59 -6.71 -17.69
CA CYS A 444 19.81 -7.92 -16.91
C CYS A 444 19.28 -7.66 -15.50
N SER A 445 17.96 -7.48 -15.41
CA SER A 445 17.28 -7.35 -14.13
C SER A 445 17.32 -8.71 -13.42
N PRO A 446 17.36 -8.75 -12.08
CA PRO A 446 16.98 -9.94 -11.33
C PRO A 446 15.60 -10.34 -11.83
N VAL A 447 15.48 -11.48 -12.51
CA VAL A 447 14.16 -11.91 -12.96
C VAL A 447 13.43 -12.44 -11.74
N PRO A 448 12.29 -11.83 -11.40
CA PRO A 448 11.41 -12.43 -10.46
C PRO A 448 10.80 -13.71 -11.07
N GLY A 449 11.03 -14.87 -10.45
CA GLY A 449 10.38 -16.12 -10.86
C GLY A 449 10.99 -16.75 -12.11
N ALA A 450 12.32 -16.80 -12.20
CA ALA A 450 13.03 -17.55 -13.25
C ALA A 450 12.95 -19.07 -13.05
N THR A 451 11.80 -19.58 -12.62
CA THR A 451 11.50 -20.96 -12.84
C THR A 451 11.13 -21.18 -14.29
N THR A 452 11.97 -21.98 -14.91
CA THR A 452 11.66 -22.85 -16.03
C THR A 452 10.18 -23.23 -16.00
N CYS A 453 9.57 -22.87 -17.12
CA CYS A 453 8.35 -23.41 -17.70
C CYS A 453 8.17 -24.90 -17.35
N SER A 454 7.56 -25.17 -16.21
CA SER A 454 6.98 -26.46 -15.93
C SER A 454 5.69 -26.53 -16.74
N SER A 455 5.58 -27.50 -17.64
CA SER A 455 4.31 -27.88 -18.27
C SER A 455 3.36 -28.54 -17.27
N GLU A 456 3.78 -28.80 -16.03
CA GLU A 456 2.92 -29.37 -14.99
C GLU A 456 2.01 -28.29 -14.40
N THR A 457 0.70 -28.43 -14.61
CA THR A 457 -0.37 -27.63 -14.00
C THR A 457 -0.71 -28.05 -12.57
N ASP A 458 -0.02 -29.05 -12.01
CA ASP A 458 -0.42 -29.78 -10.80
C ASP A 458 0.31 -29.29 -9.53
N TYR A 459 0.61 -27.99 -9.43
CA TYR A 459 1.16 -27.41 -8.21
C TYR A 459 0.53 -26.05 -7.90
N THR A 460 0.56 -25.68 -6.63
CA THR A 460 0.17 -24.34 -6.17
C THR A 460 1.41 -23.57 -5.72
N LEU A 461 1.53 -22.32 -6.15
CA LEU A 461 2.58 -21.44 -5.64
C LEU A 461 2.25 -21.07 -4.19
N PHE A 462 3.18 -21.27 -3.27
CA PHE A 462 2.97 -20.88 -1.87
C PHE A 462 2.89 -19.35 -1.77
N HIS A 463 1.79 -18.82 -1.20
CA HIS A 463 1.38 -17.44 -1.36
C HIS A 463 2.38 -16.40 -0.78
N LYS A 464 2.90 -15.50 -1.63
CA LYS A 464 3.69 -14.31 -1.25
C LYS A 464 2.88 -13.16 -0.61
N LYS A 465 1.57 -13.31 -0.38
CA LYS A 465 0.68 -12.20 0.01
C LYS A 465 1.11 -11.50 1.32
N ARG A 466 1.76 -12.22 2.25
CA ARG A 466 2.29 -11.64 3.50
C ARG A 466 3.64 -10.91 3.36
N CYS A 467 4.35 -11.08 2.25
CA CYS A 467 5.60 -10.34 2.00
C CYS A 467 5.37 -8.86 1.61
N ILE A 468 4.13 -8.45 1.32
CA ILE A 468 3.83 -7.11 0.75
C ILE A 468 3.69 -6.01 1.82
N ASN A 469 3.63 -6.33 3.12
CA ASN A 469 3.46 -5.30 4.16
C ASN A 469 4.48 -5.46 5.32
N PRO A 470 5.56 -4.64 5.37
CA PRO A 470 6.60 -4.74 6.40
C PRO A 470 6.10 -4.47 7.83
N LEU A 471 4.91 -3.91 8.01
CA LEU A 471 4.29 -3.66 9.31
C LEU A 471 3.60 -4.89 9.93
N ARG A 472 3.18 -5.90 9.13
CA ARG A 472 2.64 -7.18 9.65
C ARG A 472 3.71 -8.05 10.33
N LYS A 473 4.98 -7.90 9.95
CA LYS A 473 6.11 -8.76 10.39
C LYS A 473 6.42 -8.73 11.89
N LYS A 474 6.05 -7.67 12.62
CA LYS A 474 6.44 -7.54 14.03
C LYS A 474 5.67 -8.44 15.01
N ARG A 475 4.59 -9.11 14.57
CA ARG A 475 3.61 -9.75 15.47
C ARG A 475 3.42 -11.26 15.26
N SER A 476 3.99 -11.88 14.22
CA SER A 476 3.69 -13.29 13.86
C SER A 476 4.55 -14.36 14.53
N LEU A 477 5.43 -13.98 15.47
CA LEU A 477 6.43 -14.89 16.03
C LEU A 477 6.16 -15.15 17.51
N PRO A 478 6.22 -16.42 17.97
CA PRO A 478 6.20 -16.72 19.40
C PRO A 478 7.38 -16.04 20.08
N ARG A 479 7.13 -14.99 20.87
CA ARG A 479 8.12 -14.49 21.83
C ARG A 479 8.28 -15.52 22.94
N GLY A 480 9.38 -16.27 22.94
CA GLY A 480 9.91 -16.82 24.19
C GLY A 480 10.24 -18.31 24.29
N SER A 481 10.26 -19.12 23.22
CA SER A 481 10.79 -20.49 23.32
C SER A 481 12.22 -20.59 22.79
N GLN A 482 13.18 -20.04 23.55
CA GLN A 482 14.57 -20.44 23.37
C GLN A 482 14.71 -21.91 23.75
N PRO A 483 15.36 -22.77 22.94
CA PRO A 483 15.79 -24.06 23.43
C PRO A 483 16.90 -23.85 24.46
N GLU A 484 16.64 -24.17 25.74
CA GLU A 484 17.74 -24.63 26.58
C GLU A 484 18.29 -25.89 25.91
N ILE A 485 19.45 -25.79 25.27
CA ILE A 485 20.19 -26.96 24.79
C ILE A 485 20.68 -27.70 26.04
N VAL A 486 19.84 -28.58 26.56
CA VAL A 486 20.27 -29.51 27.61
C VAL A 486 21.24 -30.48 26.96
N HIS A 487 22.53 -30.29 27.23
CA HIS A 487 23.56 -31.27 26.87
C HIS A 487 23.37 -32.55 27.68
N HIS A 488 22.46 -33.43 27.26
CA HIS A 488 22.41 -34.77 27.79
C HIS A 488 23.67 -35.54 27.35
N ARG A 489 24.49 -35.96 28.32
CA ARG A 489 25.55 -36.94 28.07
C ARG A 489 24.89 -38.25 27.64
N ARG A 490 25.18 -38.69 26.41
CA ARG A 490 24.75 -39.95 25.78
C ARG A 490 24.75 -41.15 26.76
N PRO A 491 23.69 -41.97 26.82
CA PRO A 491 23.84 -43.42 26.81
C PRO A 491 24.31 -43.84 25.41
N LYS A 492 25.27 -44.75 25.31
CA LYS A 492 25.57 -45.43 24.03
C LYS A 492 24.29 -46.09 23.52
N ARG A 493 24.02 -45.99 22.21
CA ARG A 493 22.90 -46.69 21.57
C ARG A 493 22.92 -48.17 21.96
N ASP A 494 21.80 -48.64 22.47
CA ASP A 494 21.53 -50.07 22.48
C ASP A 494 21.05 -50.46 21.08
N VAL A 495 21.92 -51.13 20.32
CA VAL A 495 21.65 -51.64 18.97
C VAL A 495 21.00 -53.03 19.05
N SER A 496 20.52 -53.43 20.23
CA SER A 496 19.72 -54.62 20.41
C SER A 496 18.33 -54.43 19.80
N TRP A 497 17.77 -55.53 19.31
CA TRP A 497 16.40 -55.55 18.82
C TRP A 497 15.42 -55.36 19.98
N LYS A 498 14.41 -54.49 19.76
CA LYS A 498 13.41 -54.10 20.76
C LYS A 498 12.03 -54.60 20.35
N ASN A 499 11.10 -54.64 21.31
CA ASN A 499 9.67 -54.93 21.09
C ASN A 499 9.37 -56.25 20.35
N GLY A 500 10.27 -57.24 20.44
CA GLY A 500 10.08 -58.56 19.83
C GLY A 500 10.48 -58.68 18.36
N TRP A 501 10.98 -57.61 17.75
CA TRP A 501 11.55 -57.65 16.41
C TRP A 501 12.86 -58.45 16.36
N THR A 502 13.19 -58.99 15.20
CA THR A 502 14.44 -59.68 14.87
C THR A 502 14.88 -59.27 13.47
N MET A 503 16.14 -59.53 13.10
CA MET A 503 16.62 -59.28 11.74
C MET A 503 15.74 -59.96 10.68
N ASP A 504 15.37 -61.23 10.91
CA ASP A 504 14.57 -61.99 9.95
C ASP A 504 13.14 -61.45 9.84
N SER A 505 12.49 -61.14 10.97
CA SER A 505 11.11 -60.62 10.97
C SER A 505 11.01 -59.20 10.40
N ALA A 506 11.99 -58.33 10.70
CA ALA A 506 12.06 -57.00 10.13
C ALA A 506 12.36 -57.04 8.63
N ASN A 507 13.26 -57.94 8.19
CA ASN A 507 13.57 -58.10 6.77
C ASN A 507 12.37 -58.68 5.98
N GLU A 508 11.65 -59.64 6.56
CA GLU A 508 10.41 -60.18 5.97
C GLU A 508 9.34 -59.10 5.85
N TYR A 509 9.14 -58.28 6.89
CA TYR A 509 8.20 -57.17 6.87
C TYR A 509 8.56 -56.10 5.83
N CYS A 510 9.79 -55.56 5.87
CA CYS A 510 10.24 -54.53 4.94
C CYS A 510 10.22 -55.05 3.49
N SER A 511 10.74 -56.26 3.24
CA SER A 511 10.70 -56.85 1.89
C SER A 511 9.27 -57.10 1.40
N GLY A 512 8.37 -57.52 2.30
CA GLY A 512 6.96 -57.69 1.99
C GLY A 512 6.27 -56.38 1.62
N LEU A 513 6.56 -55.31 2.36
CA LEU A 513 6.03 -53.97 2.11
C LEU A 513 6.43 -53.46 0.71
N PHE A 514 7.71 -53.58 0.35
CA PHE A 514 8.22 -53.16 -0.95
C PHE A 514 7.67 -54.02 -2.11
N ASN A 515 7.59 -55.35 -1.93
CA ASN A 515 7.04 -56.25 -2.95
C ASN A 515 5.54 -56.06 -3.20
N ASN A 516 4.80 -55.52 -2.23
CA ASN A 516 3.37 -55.26 -2.38
C ASN A 516 3.07 -53.89 -2.99
N SER A 517 3.99 -52.94 -2.90
CA SER A 517 3.81 -51.60 -3.47
C SER A 517 3.82 -51.60 -5.00
N MET A 518 2.80 -50.99 -5.61
CA MET A 518 2.69 -50.88 -7.06
C MET A 518 3.66 -49.85 -7.64
N VAL A 519 3.98 -48.78 -6.90
CA VAL A 519 4.99 -47.80 -7.36
C VAL A 519 6.37 -48.42 -7.43
N ILE A 520 6.77 -49.21 -6.44
CA ILE A 520 8.07 -49.92 -6.46
C ILE A 520 8.19 -50.81 -7.71
N LYS A 521 7.16 -51.60 -8.03
CA LYS A 521 7.13 -52.44 -9.24
C LYS A 521 7.26 -51.67 -10.53
N ARG A 522 6.68 -50.45 -10.62
CA ARG A 522 6.81 -49.59 -11.80
C ARG A 522 8.15 -48.87 -11.88
N CYS A 523 8.84 -48.75 -10.74
CA CYS A 523 10.16 -48.15 -10.62
C CYS A 523 11.30 -49.16 -10.83
N GLU A 524 11.03 -50.46 -10.81
CA GLU A 524 12.02 -51.51 -11.11
C GLU A 524 12.62 -51.32 -12.51
N GLY A 525 13.95 -51.28 -12.58
CA GLY A 525 14.69 -51.15 -13.84
C GLY A 525 14.97 -49.70 -14.29
N ILE A 526 14.42 -48.70 -13.60
CA ILE A 526 14.84 -47.30 -13.79
C ILE A 526 16.22 -47.11 -13.15
N ARG A 527 17.15 -46.52 -13.91
CA ARG A 527 18.52 -46.24 -13.47
C ARG A 527 18.51 -45.23 -12.30
N GLY A 528 19.44 -45.37 -11.36
CA GLY A 528 19.56 -44.48 -10.20
C GLY A 528 18.72 -44.88 -8.98
N ILE A 529 17.77 -45.80 -9.14
CA ILE A 529 16.89 -46.26 -8.04
C ILE A 529 17.51 -47.44 -7.30
N ASN A 530 17.74 -47.29 -5.98
CA ASN A 530 18.27 -48.34 -5.12
C ASN A 530 17.21 -48.88 -4.14
N ILE A 531 16.44 -49.87 -4.60
CA ILE A 531 15.40 -50.54 -3.80
C ILE A 531 16.00 -51.32 -2.63
N GLU A 532 17.11 -52.04 -2.86
CA GLU A 532 17.77 -52.87 -1.85
C GLU A 532 18.30 -52.03 -0.67
N GLY A 533 18.95 -50.90 -0.97
CA GLY A 533 19.39 -49.95 0.05
C GLY A 533 18.25 -49.33 0.86
N ALA A 534 17.08 -49.12 0.24
CA ALA A 534 15.90 -48.62 0.95
C ALA A 534 15.30 -49.68 1.89
N ILE A 535 15.31 -50.96 1.50
CA ILE A 535 14.92 -52.08 2.38
C ILE A 535 15.90 -52.19 3.56
N GLU A 536 17.22 -52.11 3.32
CA GLU A 536 18.21 -52.13 4.40
C GLU A 536 18.00 -50.98 5.40
N THR A 537 17.62 -49.80 4.91
CA THR A 537 17.30 -48.64 5.76
C THR A 537 16.07 -48.94 6.62
N CYS A 538 14.98 -49.43 6.01
CA CYS A 538 13.77 -49.84 6.73
C CYS A 538 14.07 -50.83 7.87
N VAL A 539 14.89 -51.86 7.62
CA VAL A 539 15.25 -52.88 8.62
C VAL A 539 16.03 -52.26 9.78
N ARG A 540 16.97 -51.35 9.50
CA ARG A 540 17.73 -50.63 10.54
C ARG A 540 16.87 -49.67 11.34
N ASP A 541 15.88 -49.05 10.71
CA ASP A 541 14.95 -48.14 11.38
C ASP A 541 14.10 -48.89 12.41
N ILE A 542 13.60 -50.07 12.04
CA ILE A 542 12.89 -50.97 12.97
C ILE A 542 13.82 -51.44 14.08
N GLN A 543 15.08 -51.78 13.78
CA GLN A 543 16.04 -52.19 14.80
C GLN A 543 16.25 -51.10 15.87
N LEU A 544 16.28 -49.82 15.46
CA LEU A 544 16.54 -48.69 16.34
C LEU A 544 15.32 -48.23 17.13
N SER A 545 14.19 -48.02 16.44
CA SER A 545 12.93 -47.54 17.02
C SER A 545 12.18 -48.65 17.78
N GLY A 546 12.31 -49.90 17.33
CA GLY A 546 11.45 -51.00 17.76
C GLY A 546 10.03 -50.91 17.21
N ALA A 547 9.78 -50.10 16.17
CA ALA A 547 8.49 -49.86 15.54
C ALA A 547 8.63 -49.71 14.01
N ASP A 548 7.52 -49.79 13.27
CA ASP A 548 7.46 -49.71 11.81
C ASP A 548 7.19 -48.30 11.26
N LEU A 549 7.24 -47.28 12.14
CA LEU A 549 6.86 -45.89 11.86
C LEU A 549 7.57 -45.29 10.62
N PHE A 550 8.82 -45.67 10.35
CA PHE A 550 9.59 -45.16 9.21
C PHE A 550 9.47 -45.99 7.92
N ALA A 551 8.85 -47.18 7.96
CA ALA A 551 8.86 -48.11 6.83
C ALA A 551 8.22 -47.53 5.56
N ILE A 552 7.06 -46.88 5.69
CA ILE A 552 6.37 -46.20 4.57
C ILE A 552 7.21 -45.03 4.01
N SER A 553 8.04 -44.37 4.83
CA SER A 553 8.90 -43.26 4.37
C SER A 553 9.88 -43.74 3.31
N ALA A 554 10.38 -44.98 3.46
CA ALA A 554 11.32 -45.57 2.52
C ALA A 554 10.68 -45.81 1.14
N ILE A 555 9.38 -46.13 1.08
CA ILE A 555 8.63 -46.26 -0.18
C ILE A 555 8.34 -44.90 -0.79
N SER A 556 7.86 -43.93 0.01
CA SER A 556 7.64 -42.55 -0.45
C SER A 556 8.93 -41.95 -1.02
N TYR A 557 10.09 -42.29 -0.46
CA TYR A 557 11.40 -41.93 -0.99
C TYR A 557 11.65 -42.52 -2.39
N ILE A 558 11.54 -43.84 -2.56
CA ILE A 558 11.74 -44.47 -3.87
C ILE A 558 10.75 -43.93 -4.90
N SER A 559 9.50 -43.73 -4.50
CA SER A 559 8.47 -43.08 -5.32
C SER A 559 8.90 -41.68 -5.78
N SER A 560 9.41 -40.83 -4.87
CA SER A 560 9.89 -39.49 -5.22
C SER A 560 11.12 -39.51 -6.12
N GLN A 561 12.08 -40.40 -5.89
CA GLN A 561 13.27 -40.55 -6.74
C GLN A 561 12.87 -41.05 -8.13
N CYS A 562 12.01 -42.04 -8.18
CA CYS A 562 11.49 -42.61 -9.41
C CYS A 562 10.76 -41.57 -10.27
N LEU A 563 9.89 -40.77 -9.65
CA LEU A 563 9.21 -39.67 -10.32
C LEU A 563 10.19 -38.59 -10.79
N HIS A 564 11.28 -38.33 -10.06
CA HIS A 564 12.32 -37.41 -10.50
C HIS A 564 13.05 -37.97 -11.72
N GLU A 565 13.62 -39.17 -11.61
CA GLU A 565 14.34 -39.83 -12.70
C GLU A 565 13.49 -40.01 -13.97
N ALA A 566 12.21 -40.39 -13.83
CA ALA A 566 11.28 -40.52 -14.95
C ALA A 566 10.91 -39.17 -15.61
N ARG A 567 10.96 -38.05 -14.87
CA ARG A 567 10.76 -36.70 -15.43
C ARG A 567 11.99 -36.18 -16.14
N MET A 568 13.16 -36.41 -15.57
CA MET A 568 14.42 -35.91 -16.11
C MET A 568 14.82 -36.72 -17.34
N ASN A 569 14.69 -38.04 -17.32
CA ASN A 569 15.07 -38.87 -18.46
C ASN A 569 14.08 -38.71 -19.63
N ARG A 570 14.55 -38.09 -20.73
CA ARG A 570 13.74 -37.82 -21.91
C ARG A 570 13.05 -39.06 -22.49
N SER A 571 13.76 -40.20 -22.55
CA SER A 571 13.17 -41.46 -23.05
C SER A 571 12.02 -41.93 -22.16
N LEU A 572 12.16 -41.87 -20.83
CA LEU A 572 11.09 -42.27 -19.90
C LEU A 572 9.88 -41.33 -19.94
N ARG A 573 10.12 -40.05 -20.24
CA ARG A 573 9.09 -39.00 -20.30
C ARG A 573 8.29 -39.01 -21.60
N GLU A 574 8.93 -39.26 -22.73
CA GLU A 574 8.33 -39.07 -24.07
C GLU A 574 8.01 -40.40 -24.78
N GLU A 575 8.76 -41.47 -24.52
CA GLU A 575 8.53 -42.76 -25.18
C GLU A 575 7.30 -43.47 -24.58
N LYS A 576 6.33 -43.76 -25.45
CA LYS A 576 5.12 -44.50 -25.09
C LYS A 576 5.43 -45.99 -25.04
N VAL A 577 5.14 -46.62 -23.90
CA VAL A 577 5.46 -48.02 -23.66
C VAL A 577 4.20 -48.88 -23.67
N GLU A 578 3.34 -48.74 -22.65
CA GLU A 578 2.16 -49.58 -22.44
C GLU A 578 0.88 -48.75 -22.59
N ASN A 579 -0.11 -49.25 -23.36
CA ASN A 579 -1.40 -48.59 -23.60
C ASN A 579 -1.31 -47.14 -24.12
N GLY A 580 -0.21 -46.79 -24.80
CA GLY A 580 0.02 -45.44 -25.31
C GLY A 580 0.40 -44.40 -24.24
N LYS A 581 0.71 -44.86 -23.02
CA LYS A 581 1.23 -44.05 -21.91
C LYS A 581 2.74 -44.15 -21.77
N THR A 582 3.37 -43.12 -21.22
CA THR A 582 4.82 -43.08 -20.93
C THR A 582 5.12 -43.70 -19.56
N ILE A 583 6.38 -44.05 -19.28
CA ILE A 583 6.75 -44.60 -17.96
C ILE A 583 6.44 -43.59 -16.86
N LEU A 584 6.68 -42.31 -17.11
CA LEU A 584 6.32 -41.24 -16.17
C LEU A 584 4.83 -41.24 -15.83
N GLU A 585 3.94 -41.35 -16.83
CA GLU A 585 2.49 -41.41 -16.60
C GLU A 585 2.08 -42.65 -15.79
N LEU A 586 2.67 -43.81 -16.11
CA LEU A 586 2.41 -45.06 -15.40
C LEU A 586 2.87 -45.02 -13.94
N VAL A 587 4.02 -44.40 -13.64
CA VAL A 587 4.50 -44.21 -12.26
C VAL A 587 3.59 -43.22 -11.52
N LYS A 588 3.17 -42.12 -12.16
CA LYS A 588 2.25 -41.13 -11.56
C LYS A 588 0.92 -41.76 -11.13
N GLU A 589 0.38 -42.68 -11.91
CA GLU A 589 -0.89 -43.37 -11.62
C GLU A 589 -0.87 -44.25 -10.37
N VAL A 590 0.32 -44.70 -9.94
CA VAL A 590 0.49 -45.57 -8.76
C VAL A 590 1.24 -44.89 -7.62
N ALA A 591 1.77 -43.69 -7.83
CA ALA A 591 2.55 -42.93 -6.85
C ALA A 591 1.65 -42.13 -5.88
N CYS A 592 0.89 -42.85 -5.05
CA CYS A 592 0.07 -42.26 -4.00
C CYS A 592 0.92 -41.77 -2.80
N PRO A 593 0.54 -40.63 -2.20
CA PRO A 593 1.25 -40.09 -1.05
C PRO A 593 1.11 -41.05 0.15
N GLY A 594 2.24 -41.40 0.77
CA GLY A 594 2.30 -42.23 1.97
C GLY A 594 1.63 -43.61 1.84
N GLU A 595 1.47 -44.15 0.62
CA GLU A 595 0.70 -45.38 0.36
C GLU A 595 -0.71 -45.32 1.01
N CYS A 596 -1.30 -44.13 1.03
CA CYS A 596 -2.60 -43.85 1.66
C CYS A 596 -2.67 -44.26 3.14
N SER A 597 -1.53 -44.28 3.84
CA SER A 597 -1.38 -44.59 5.27
C SER A 597 -2.06 -45.90 5.68
N ASP A 598 -2.15 -46.89 4.78
CA ASP A 598 -2.93 -48.13 4.93
C ASP A 598 -4.42 -47.90 5.31
N ARG A 599 -4.93 -46.71 5.03
CA ARG A 599 -6.26 -46.20 5.40
C ARG A 599 -7.03 -45.69 4.18
N GLY A 600 -6.62 -46.08 2.99
CA GLY A 600 -7.30 -45.77 1.74
C GLY A 600 -6.87 -46.68 0.60
N LEU A 601 -7.41 -46.40 -0.58
CA LEU A 601 -7.06 -47.05 -1.83
C LEU A 601 -6.39 -46.04 -2.76
N CYS A 602 -5.32 -46.46 -3.43
CA CYS A 602 -4.64 -45.64 -4.42
C CYS A 602 -5.35 -45.76 -5.78
N GLU A 603 -5.91 -44.66 -6.28
CA GLU A 603 -6.54 -44.57 -7.61
C GLU A 603 -5.94 -43.37 -8.36
N ASP A 604 -5.31 -43.63 -9.52
CA ASP A 604 -4.68 -42.62 -10.39
C ASP A 604 -3.78 -41.61 -9.64
N GLY A 605 -2.95 -42.11 -8.73
CA GLY A 605 -1.99 -41.31 -7.95
C GLY A 605 -2.61 -40.50 -6.80
N LYS A 606 -3.90 -40.71 -6.51
CA LYS A 606 -4.65 -40.07 -5.41
C LYS A 606 -5.18 -41.11 -4.43
N CYS A 607 -5.22 -40.74 -3.15
CA CYS A 607 -5.77 -41.60 -2.11
C CYS A 607 -7.28 -41.39 -1.95
N ILE A 608 -8.04 -42.48 -2.06
CA ILE A 608 -9.44 -42.55 -1.70
C ILE A 608 -9.54 -43.11 -0.28
N CYS A 609 -9.78 -42.24 0.69
CA CYS A 609 -9.74 -42.61 2.10
C CYS A 609 -10.93 -43.48 2.54
N ASN A 610 -10.64 -44.44 3.42
CA ASN A 610 -11.65 -45.21 4.13
C ASN A 610 -12.50 -44.29 5.02
N SER A 611 -13.74 -44.70 5.29
CA SER A 611 -14.67 -43.95 6.14
C SER A 611 -14.04 -43.60 7.50
N GLY A 612 -14.03 -42.31 7.85
CA GLY A 612 -13.45 -41.80 9.09
C GLY A 612 -12.05 -41.20 8.95
N TYR A 613 -11.43 -41.29 7.76
CA TYR A 613 -10.14 -40.70 7.45
C TYR A 613 -10.23 -39.70 6.29
N ILE A 614 -9.35 -38.71 6.30
CA ILE A 614 -9.25 -37.64 5.29
C ILE A 614 -7.77 -37.20 5.17
N GLY A 615 -7.49 -36.27 4.28
CA GLY A 615 -6.14 -35.82 3.94
C GLY A 615 -5.64 -36.47 2.66
N SER A 616 -4.61 -35.89 2.06
CA SER A 616 -4.03 -36.36 0.80
C SER A 616 -3.50 -37.80 0.87
N ASP A 617 -3.06 -38.25 2.05
CA ASP A 617 -2.52 -39.58 2.35
C ASP A 617 -3.40 -40.39 3.32
N CYS A 618 -4.61 -39.94 3.66
CA CYS A 618 -5.52 -40.58 4.62
C CYS A 618 -4.99 -40.73 6.06
N SER A 619 -3.99 -39.94 6.45
CA SER A 619 -3.43 -39.98 7.81
C SER A 619 -4.33 -39.30 8.86
N VAL A 620 -5.19 -38.37 8.45
CA VAL A 620 -5.97 -37.52 9.38
C VAL A 620 -7.32 -38.16 9.72
N SER A 621 -7.60 -38.34 11.01
CA SER A 621 -8.89 -38.84 11.51
C SER A 621 -9.95 -37.72 11.52
N LEU A 622 -11.13 -37.98 10.95
CA LEU A 622 -12.28 -37.05 10.98
C LEU A 622 -12.91 -36.91 12.38
N ASN A 623 -12.63 -37.85 13.28
CA ASN A 623 -13.18 -37.86 14.63
C ASN A 623 -12.40 -36.96 15.59
N GLU A 624 -11.18 -36.55 15.23
CA GLU A 624 -10.34 -35.67 16.03
C GLU A 624 -10.40 -34.24 15.48
N PRO A 625 -10.67 -33.22 16.32
CA PRO A 625 -10.63 -31.83 15.86
C PRO A 625 -9.20 -31.43 15.48
N PRO A 626 -9.02 -30.54 14.48
CA PRO A 626 -7.70 -29.96 14.19
C PRO A 626 -7.23 -29.10 15.36
N LEU A 627 -5.92 -28.88 15.47
CA LEU A 627 -5.33 -28.06 16.52
C LEU A 627 -5.17 -26.62 16.01
N ALA A 628 -5.84 -25.64 16.64
CA ALA A 628 -5.63 -24.22 16.35
C ALA A 628 -4.74 -23.61 17.44
N HIS A 629 -3.44 -23.49 17.18
CA HIS A 629 -2.47 -23.08 18.18
C HIS A 629 -2.48 -21.56 18.43
N ASN A 630 -2.36 -20.77 17.36
CA ASN A 630 -2.29 -19.31 17.46
C ASN A 630 -2.91 -18.63 16.23
N LEU A 631 -3.23 -17.34 16.35
CA LEU A 631 -3.67 -16.50 15.24
C LEU A 631 -2.49 -15.66 14.73
N GLU A 632 -2.62 -15.18 13.50
CA GLU A 632 -1.77 -14.11 12.99
C GLU A 632 -1.76 -12.92 13.96
N ALA A 633 -0.57 -12.39 14.19
CA ALA A 633 -0.34 -11.28 15.10
C ALA A 633 -0.79 -11.54 16.56
N ASP A 634 -0.74 -12.79 17.03
CA ASP A 634 -1.24 -13.22 18.35
C ASP A 634 -2.73 -12.84 18.56
N GLY A 635 -3.50 -12.74 17.48
CA GLY A 635 -4.90 -12.32 17.55
C GLY A 635 -5.10 -10.80 17.63
N HIS A 636 -4.07 -9.99 17.35
CA HIS A 636 -4.17 -8.53 17.30
C HIS A 636 -4.21 -7.99 15.87
N CYS A 637 -5.39 -7.52 15.45
CA CYS A 637 -5.54 -6.81 14.18
C CYS A 637 -5.70 -5.30 14.41
N ASP A 638 -4.72 -4.53 13.94
CA ASP A 638 -4.68 -3.08 14.13
C ASP A 638 -5.05 -2.38 12.82
N LEU A 639 -6.20 -1.71 12.82
CA LEU A 639 -6.76 -1.00 11.68
C LEU A 639 -5.91 0.19 11.21
N SER A 640 -4.96 0.67 12.04
CA SER A 640 -3.96 1.67 11.59
C SER A 640 -2.87 1.06 10.70
N VAL A 641 -2.75 -0.28 10.70
CA VAL A 641 -1.70 -1.03 10.02
C VAL A 641 -2.25 -1.92 8.90
N ASP A 642 -3.45 -2.48 9.09
CA ASP A 642 -4.04 -3.51 8.23
C ASP A 642 -5.56 -3.36 8.12
N ASP A 643 -6.14 -3.71 6.97
CA ASP A 643 -7.59 -3.57 6.72
C ASP A 643 -8.42 -4.67 7.42
N CYS A 644 -7.77 -5.63 8.09
CA CYS A 644 -8.39 -6.70 8.88
C CYS A 644 -9.50 -7.47 8.14
N THR A 645 -9.22 -7.86 6.89
CA THR A 645 -10.18 -8.57 6.02
C THR A 645 -10.18 -10.08 6.20
N ASP A 646 -9.11 -10.62 6.75
CA ASP A 646 -8.87 -12.04 6.98
C ASP A 646 -7.85 -12.21 8.11
N VAL A 647 -7.79 -13.41 8.67
CA VAL A 647 -6.85 -13.79 9.73
C VAL A 647 -6.30 -15.19 9.45
N ALA A 648 -4.98 -15.36 9.56
CA ALA A 648 -4.37 -16.68 9.57
C ALA A 648 -4.63 -17.39 10.90
N VAL A 649 -4.89 -18.69 10.82
CA VAL A 649 -4.91 -19.60 11.96
C VAL A 649 -3.75 -20.57 11.80
N PHE A 650 -2.76 -20.46 12.68
CA PHE A 650 -1.62 -21.37 12.76
C PHE A 650 -1.94 -22.54 13.69
N GLY A 651 -1.52 -23.73 13.30
CA GLY A 651 -1.97 -24.94 13.96
C GLY A 651 -1.46 -26.21 13.30
N GLY A 652 -2.22 -27.29 13.44
CA GLY A 652 -1.83 -28.60 12.92
C GLY A 652 -3.03 -29.46 12.56
N ARG A 653 -2.78 -30.39 11.63
CA ARG A 653 -3.78 -31.33 11.09
C ARG A 653 -4.90 -30.66 10.30
N PHE A 654 -4.64 -29.50 9.68
CA PHE A 654 -5.57 -28.94 8.71
C PHE A 654 -5.52 -29.74 7.40
N VAL A 655 -6.64 -29.75 6.67
CA VAL A 655 -6.79 -30.56 5.44
C VAL A 655 -7.37 -29.72 4.31
N ASP A 656 -6.89 -29.95 3.09
CA ASP A 656 -7.39 -29.35 1.86
C ASP A 656 -8.72 -30.00 1.45
N ALA A 657 -9.79 -29.63 2.14
CA ALA A 657 -11.12 -30.12 1.87
C ALA A 657 -12.12 -28.95 1.81
N ASP A 658 -13.08 -29.04 0.90
CA ASP A 658 -14.24 -28.11 0.85
C ASP A 658 -15.00 -28.05 2.19
N GLN A 659 -14.81 -29.07 3.04
CA GLN A 659 -15.38 -29.22 4.36
C GLN A 659 -14.63 -28.47 5.47
N THR A 660 -13.43 -27.95 5.22
CA THR A 660 -12.67 -27.18 6.22
C THR A 660 -13.35 -25.83 6.45
N LYS A 661 -13.92 -25.63 7.65
CA LYS A 661 -14.71 -24.45 8.03
C LYS A 661 -14.06 -23.66 9.15
N CYS A 662 -14.09 -22.33 9.03
CA CYS A 662 -13.89 -21.42 10.15
C CYS A 662 -15.23 -21.11 10.81
N LYS A 663 -15.26 -21.15 12.13
CA LYS A 663 -16.37 -20.66 12.96
C LYS A 663 -15.89 -19.44 13.73
N LEU A 664 -16.56 -18.32 13.47
CA LEU A 664 -16.32 -17.02 14.09
C LEU A 664 -17.49 -16.70 15.03
N LEU A 665 -17.18 -16.41 16.29
CA LEU A 665 -18.14 -15.94 17.29
C LEU A 665 -17.82 -14.48 17.63
N PRO A 666 -18.63 -13.50 17.18
CA PRO A 666 -18.39 -12.10 17.48
C PRO A 666 -18.60 -11.80 18.97
N PHE A 667 -17.74 -10.96 19.52
CA PHE A 667 -17.88 -10.39 20.85
C PHE A 667 -17.53 -8.90 20.83
N GLU A 668 -18.13 -8.13 21.74
CA GLU A 668 -17.90 -6.70 21.88
C GLU A 668 -17.35 -6.39 23.27
N VAL A 669 -16.32 -5.54 23.32
CA VAL A 669 -15.74 -5.02 24.58
C VAL A 669 -16.29 -3.64 24.87
N ILE A 670 -16.98 -3.50 26.00
CA ILE A 670 -17.54 -2.22 26.47
C ILE A 670 -16.59 -1.63 27.54
N GLU A 671 -16.50 -0.30 27.58
CA GLU A 671 -15.84 0.48 28.64
C GLU A 671 -16.24 -0.11 30.02
N ASN A 672 -15.27 -0.66 30.77
CA ASN A 672 -15.38 -1.47 32.02
C ASN A 672 -15.12 -3.01 31.92
N ASP A 673 -14.37 -3.50 30.92
CA ASP A 673 -14.00 -4.93 30.76
C ASP A 673 -15.19 -5.91 30.64
N HIS A 674 -16.40 -5.40 30.38
CA HIS A 674 -17.57 -6.24 30.14
C HIS A 674 -17.61 -6.68 28.67
N VAL A 675 -17.29 -7.96 28.46
CA VAL A 675 -17.38 -8.61 27.14
C VAL A 675 -18.81 -9.12 26.93
N THR A 676 -19.52 -8.57 25.95
CA THR A 676 -20.78 -9.14 25.48
C THR A 676 -20.51 -10.07 24.31
N VAL A 677 -20.85 -11.35 24.46
CA VAL A 677 -20.67 -12.35 23.40
C VAL A 677 -21.99 -12.50 22.67
N SER A 678 -21.99 -12.30 21.35
CA SER A 678 -23.17 -12.54 20.53
C SER A 678 -23.46 -14.03 20.43
N GLU A 679 -24.74 -14.41 20.41
CA GLU A 679 -25.16 -15.79 20.15
C GLU A 679 -25.05 -16.15 18.65
N GLU A 680 -24.93 -15.16 17.77
CA GLU A 680 -24.88 -15.35 16.33
C GLU A 680 -23.51 -15.87 15.88
N ARG A 681 -23.48 -17.11 15.38
CA ARG A 681 -22.25 -17.76 14.89
C ARG A 681 -22.13 -17.64 13.37
N ILE A 682 -20.96 -17.23 12.90
CA ILE A 682 -20.66 -17.14 11.46
C ILE A 682 -19.80 -18.35 11.10
N ILE A 683 -20.31 -19.21 10.21
CA ILE A 683 -19.59 -20.37 9.69
C ILE A 683 -19.32 -20.14 8.21
N GLN A 684 -18.05 -20.29 7.82
CA GLN A 684 -17.60 -20.04 6.47
C GLN A 684 -16.49 -21.02 6.09
N THR A 685 -16.28 -21.20 4.79
CA THR A 685 -15.18 -22.03 4.28
C THR A 685 -13.84 -21.38 4.60
N ALA A 686 -12.92 -22.16 5.17
CA ALA A 686 -11.54 -21.76 5.37
C ALA A 686 -10.78 -21.85 4.05
N VAL A 687 -9.80 -20.98 3.82
CA VAL A 687 -8.86 -21.15 2.71
C VAL A 687 -7.69 -21.98 3.24
N PHE A 688 -7.46 -23.16 2.66
CA PHE A 688 -6.36 -24.03 3.06
C PHE A 688 -5.04 -23.54 2.47
N GLU A 689 -4.06 -23.22 3.31
CA GLU A 689 -2.72 -22.81 2.88
C GLU A 689 -1.74 -23.98 3.03
N SER A 690 -1.71 -24.62 4.20
CA SER A 690 -0.92 -25.83 4.48
C SER A 690 -1.50 -26.63 5.64
N ILE A 691 -0.94 -27.81 5.93
CA ILE A 691 -1.34 -28.59 7.12
C ILE A 691 -1.16 -27.84 8.44
N GLY A 692 -0.33 -26.77 8.43
CA GLY A 692 -0.04 -25.92 9.57
C GLY A 692 -0.78 -24.58 9.57
N GLU A 693 -1.50 -24.24 8.50
CA GLU A 693 -2.12 -22.93 8.36
C GLU A 693 -3.41 -22.94 7.51
N VAL A 694 -4.44 -22.28 8.02
CA VAL A 694 -5.63 -21.91 7.24
C VAL A 694 -5.95 -20.43 7.39
N THR A 695 -6.50 -19.82 6.36
CA THR A 695 -6.94 -18.42 6.39
C THR A 695 -8.46 -18.33 6.54
N CYS A 696 -8.91 -17.61 7.56
CA CYS A 696 -10.32 -17.32 7.81
C CYS A 696 -10.64 -15.89 7.36
N LYS A 697 -11.52 -15.73 6.37
CA LYS A 697 -12.04 -14.41 5.99
C LYS A 697 -12.85 -13.78 7.12
N LEU A 698 -12.78 -12.47 7.28
CA LEU A 698 -13.57 -11.75 8.26
C LEU A 698 -14.77 -11.08 7.56
N PRO A 699 -15.93 -10.96 8.24
CA PRO A 699 -17.07 -10.24 7.68
C PRO A 699 -16.70 -8.80 7.29
N SER A 700 -17.14 -8.36 6.10
CA SER A 700 -16.78 -7.03 5.58
C SER A 700 -17.38 -5.90 6.42
N ARG A 701 -16.53 -4.99 6.91
CA ARG A 701 -16.90 -3.79 7.70
C ARG A 701 -17.12 -2.52 6.86
N LYS A 702 -17.49 -2.63 5.57
CA LYS A 702 -17.58 -1.47 4.66
C LYS A 702 -18.97 -0.83 4.66
N ARG A 703 -19.08 0.46 4.99
CA ARG A 703 -20.25 1.31 4.67
C ARG A 703 -19.97 2.16 3.43
N ARG A 704 -20.91 2.24 2.48
CA ARG A 704 -20.78 3.11 1.29
C ARG A 704 -21.04 4.58 1.66
N ARG A 705 -20.04 5.44 1.47
CA ARG A 705 -20.23 6.90 1.33
C ARG A 705 -19.67 7.35 -0.02
N ARG A 706 -20.47 8.11 -0.78
CA ARG A 706 -20.11 8.89 -2.00
C ARG A 706 -18.84 8.41 -2.73
N SER A 707 -18.90 7.20 -3.31
CA SER A 707 -17.91 6.61 -4.22
C SER A 707 -16.54 6.19 -3.66
N VAL A 708 -16.34 6.11 -2.34
CA VAL A 708 -15.11 5.51 -1.74
C VAL A 708 -15.50 4.55 -0.60
N ASP A 709 -14.96 3.33 -0.64
CA ASP A 709 -15.07 2.37 0.46
C ASP A 709 -14.09 2.78 1.58
N VAL A 710 -14.58 3.09 2.79
CA VAL A 710 -13.73 3.41 3.96
C VAL A 710 -13.98 2.38 5.06
N PRO A 711 -12.93 1.85 5.74
CA PRO A 711 -13.08 0.96 6.90
C PRO A 711 -13.82 1.66 8.06
N VAL A 712 -14.75 0.94 8.70
CA VAL A 712 -15.60 1.44 9.80
C VAL A 712 -15.07 0.94 11.15
N ILE A 713 -14.78 1.84 12.09
CA ILE A 713 -14.53 1.52 13.52
C ILE A 713 -15.83 1.80 14.31
N ASP A 714 -16.66 0.79 14.55
CA ASP A 714 -17.81 0.95 15.46
C ASP A 714 -17.34 1.35 16.87
N GLU A 715 -18.22 1.98 17.67
CA GLU A 715 -17.94 2.46 19.03
C GLU A 715 -17.58 1.33 20.03
N THR A 716 -17.55 0.07 19.59
CA THR A 716 -17.18 -1.11 20.37
C THR A 716 -16.01 -1.84 19.72
N VAL A 717 -15.03 -2.29 20.53
CA VAL A 717 -13.99 -3.22 20.05
C VAL A 717 -14.69 -4.52 19.67
N THR A 718 -14.90 -4.75 18.38
CA THR A 718 -15.44 -6.01 17.89
C THR A 718 -14.30 -7.00 17.70
N GLY A 719 -14.33 -8.07 18.50
CA GLY A 719 -13.46 -9.22 18.36
C GLY A 719 -14.21 -10.46 17.90
N TYR A 720 -13.47 -11.49 17.50
CA TYR A 720 -14.03 -12.79 17.11
C TYR A 720 -13.31 -13.90 17.87
N LYS A 721 -14.06 -14.87 18.41
CA LYS A 721 -13.48 -16.17 18.79
C LYS A 721 -13.44 -17.05 17.55
N VAL A 722 -12.22 -17.38 17.11
CA VAL A 722 -11.94 -18.15 15.90
C VAL A 722 -11.71 -19.61 16.26
N SER A 723 -12.35 -20.53 15.54
CA SER A 723 -12.12 -21.98 15.64
C SER A 723 -12.24 -22.63 14.27
N VAL A 724 -11.51 -23.71 14.04
CA VAL A 724 -11.42 -24.39 12.73
C VAL A 724 -11.88 -25.84 12.86
N SER A 725 -12.52 -26.37 11.82
CA SER A 725 -12.96 -27.76 11.75
C SER A 725 -12.72 -28.33 10.36
N ASN A 726 -12.21 -29.57 10.27
CA ASN A 726 -12.02 -30.27 8.99
C ASN A 726 -13.31 -30.93 8.45
N ASN A 727 -14.33 -31.12 9.31
CA ASN A 727 -15.59 -31.79 8.96
C ASN A 727 -16.83 -30.91 9.18
N GLY A 728 -16.63 -29.65 9.60
CA GLY A 728 -17.69 -28.70 9.96
C GLY A 728 -18.47 -29.04 11.25
N GLN A 729 -18.03 -30.04 12.03
CA GLN A 729 -18.68 -30.47 13.26
C GLN A 729 -17.74 -30.41 14.48
N ASN A 730 -16.56 -31.03 14.37
CA ASN A 730 -15.54 -31.08 15.42
C ASN A 730 -14.62 -29.87 15.27
N TYR A 731 -14.81 -28.85 16.11
CA TYR A 731 -14.04 -27.61 16.07
C TYR A 731 -12.86 -27.66 17.05
N SER A 732 -11.77 -27.00 16.67
CA SER A 732 -10.59 -26.74 17.49
C SER A 732 -10.92 -25.90 18.74
N GLN A 733 -9.92 -25.73 19.60
CA GLN A 733 -9.94 -24.68 20.63
C GLN A 733 -10.22 -23.30 20.02
N GLN A 734 -10.82 -22.42 20.82
CA GLN A 734 -11.17 -21.06 20.44
C GLN A 734 -10.01 -20.10 20.72
N LEU A 735 -9.60 -19.35 19.70
CA LEU A 735 -8.58 -18.30 19.80
C LEU A 735 -9.24 -16.92 19.69
N ASN A 736 -8.77 -15.94 20.46
CA ASN A 736 -9.37 -14.61 20.46
C ASN A 736 -8.68 -13.71 19.43
N LEU A 737 -9.46 -13.17 18.50
CA LEU A 737 -9.06 -12.11 17.58
C LEU A 737 -9.68 -10.79 18.06
N ILE A 738 -8.88 -9.75 18.18
CA ILE A 738 -9.31 -8.39 18.52
C ILE A 738 -8.98 -7.49 17.34
N ILE A 739 -9.96 -6.70 16.92
CA ILE A 739 -9.77 -5.69 15.88
C ILE A 739 -9.91 -4.33 16.53
N TYR A 740 -8.83 -3.54 16.52
CA TYR A 740 -8.75 -2.24 17.20
C TYR A 740 -7.94 -1.25 16.37
N ASN A 741 -7.90 0.03 16.78
CA ASN A 741 -7.00 1.03 16.21
C ASN A 741 -6.13 1.58 17.34
N THR A 742 -4.81 1.36 17.24
CA THR A 742 -3.83 1.74 18.28
C THR A 742 -3.85 3.24 18.61
N GLU A 743 -4.33 4.10 17.71
CA GLU A 743 -4.47 5.54 17.99
C GLU A 743 -5.55 5.84 19.04
N CYS A 744 -6.55 4.97 19.19
CA CYS A 744 -7.70 5.15 20.09
C CYS A 744 -7.68 4.21 21.29
N ILE A 745 -7.33 2.95 21.07
CA ILE A 745 -7.47 1.87 22.05
C ILE A 745 -6.19 1.06 22.04
N ASN A 746 -5.66 0.78 23.21
CA ASN A 746 -4.53 -0.12 23.39
C ASN A 746 -5.04 -1.40 24.07
N CYS A 747 -5.03 -2.50 23.31
CA CYS A 747 -5.45 -3.82 23.78
C CYS A 747 -4.24 -4.75 23.90
N ASN A 748 -4.18 -5.52 24.99
CA ASN A 748 -3.25 -6.61 25.19
C ASN A 748 -4.01 -7.94 25.38
N ILE A 749 -3.49 -9.02 24.81
CA ILE A 749 -3.92 -10.39 25.10
C ILE A 749 -2.81 -11.05 25.92
N ASP A 750 -3.14 -11.50 27.13
CA ASP A 750 -2.19 -12.19 28.01
C ASP A 750 -2.03 -13.67 27.61
N ASN A 751 -0.97 -14.33 28.08
CA ASN A 751 -0.64 -15.74 27.76
C ASN A 751 -1.76 -16.75 28.13
N SER A 752 -2.73 -16.37 28.96
CA SER A 752 -3.94 -17.14 29.28
C SER A 752 -5.06 -16.99 28.23
N ASN A 753 -4.81 -16.26 27.14
CA ASN A 753 -5.80 -15.85 26.15
C ASN A 753 -6.90 -14.93 26.76
N GLU A 754 -6.59 -14.23 27.86
CA GLU A 754 -7.46 -13.21 28.47
C GLU A 754 -7.09 -11.83 27.93
N MET A 755 -8.09 -10.97 27.73
CA MET A 755 -7.97 -9.71 27.02
C MET A 755 -8.13 -8.52 27.98
N ASN A 756 -7.23 -7.54 27.87
CA ASN A 756 -7.27 -6.29 28.62
C ASN A 756 -7.14 -5.11 27.64
N CYS A 757 -8.19 -4.28 27.53
CA CYS A 757 -8.22 -3.14 26.62
C CYS A 757 -8.36 -1.83 27.40
N SER A 758 -7.48 -0.88 27.11
CA SER A 758 -7.50 0.45 27.71
C SER A 758 -7.63 1.53 26.64
N PHE A 759 -8.46 2.53 26.89
CA PHE A 759 -8.63 3.66 25.99
C PHE A 759 -7.49 4.68 26.17
N SER A 760 -7.02 5.27 25.06
CA SER A 760 -5.99 6.31 25.08
C SER A 760 -6.48 7.60 25.78
N VAL A 761 -5.58 8.41 26.32
CA VAL A 761 -5.98 9.57 27.17
C VAL A 761 -6.39 10.80 26.32
N ASN A 762 -6.13 10.82 25.00
CA ASN A 762 -6.36 11.96 24.09
C ASN A 762 -6.76 11.54 22.65
N TYR A 763 -7.85 10.77 22.50
CA TYR A 763 -8.39 10.37 21.19
C TYR A 763 -9.78 10.94 20.92
N CYS A 764 -10.19 10.99 19.66
CA CYS A 764 -11.54 11.34 19.24
C CYS A 764 -12.00 10.36 18.15
N ILE A 765 -13.22 9.86 18.23
CA ILE A 765 -13.84 9.05 17.18
C ILE A 765 -14.92 9.92 16.51
N ILE A 766 -14.75 10.24 15.23
CA ILE A 766 -15.75 10.98 14.43
C ILE A 766 -16.13 10.09 13.26
N ASP A 767 -17.43 9.83 13.06
CA ASP A 767 -17.91 8.98 11.97
C ASP A 767 -17.15 7.63 11.90
N THR A 768 -16.92 6.97 13.03
CA THR A 768 -16.18 5.68 13.10
C THR A 768 -14.70 5.75 12.68
N ILE A 769 -14.07 6.92 12.76
CA ILE A 769 -12.65 7.15 12.45
C ILE A 769 -11.94 7.75 13.67
N CYS A 770 -10.81 7.15 14.05
CA CYS A 770 -9.97 7.60 15.16
C CYS A 770 -9.08 8.80 14.78
N TYR A 771 -8.97 9.79 15.67
CA TYR A 771 -8.09 10.95 15.54
C TYR A 771 -7.32 11.18 16.86
N SER A 772 -6.03 11.49 16.76
CA SER A 772 -5.19 11.88 17.91
C SER A 772 -5.12 13.41 18.10
N ASN A 773 -5.06 13.88 19.36
CA ASN A 773 -4.66 15.23 19.78
C ASN A 773 -5.62 16.44 19.61
N GLY A 774 -6.92 16.26 19.33
CA GLY A 774 -7.91 17.36 19.48
C GLY A 774 -7.68 18.66 18.67
N LEU A 775 -6.76 18.63 17.69
CA LEU A 775 -6.50 19.70 16.74
C LEU A 775 -7.34 19.43 15.48
N PHE A 776 -8.47 20.13 15.36
CA PHE A 776 -9.33 20.02 14.20
C PHE A 776 -9.08 21.19 13.24
N GLN A 777 -8.50 20.89 12.08
CA GLN A 777 -8.36 21.82 10.95
C GLN A 777 -9.02 21.20 9.72
N SER A 778 -10.20 21.71 9.35
CA SER A 778 -10.88 21.33 8.11
C SER A 778 -11.58 22.52 7.48
N ASN A 779 -11.62 22.58 6.15
CA ASN A 779 -12.40 23.59 5.43
C ASN A 779 -13.92 23.42 5.63
N TYR A 780 -14.40 22.19 5.78
CA TYR A 780 -15.83 21.86 5.97
C TYR A 780 -15.98 20.78 7.04
N CYS A 781 -16.94 20.92 7.95
CA CYS A 781 -17.25 19.87 8.93
C CYS A 781 -18.74 19.77 9.27
N ILE A 782 -19.17 18.55 9.58
CA ILE A 782 -20.48 18.23 10.17
C ILE A 782 -20.18 17.39 11.42
N ILE A 783 -20.69 17.79 12.59
CA ILE A 783 -20.37 17.17 13.88
C ILE A 783 -21.67 16.83 14.60
N ASP A 784 -21.86 15.54 14.92
CA ASP A 784 -23.14 15.00 15.40
C ASP A 784 -23.24 14.97 16.95
N THR A 785 -22.20 14.64 17.73
CA THR A 785 -22.13 14.94 19.19
C THR A 785 -20.87 14.39 19.88
N LYS A 786 -20.32 15.14 20.87
CA LYS A 786 -19.74 14.72 22.19
C LYS A 786 -18.58 15.60 22.72
N CYS A 787 -18.43 15.54 24.05
CA CYS A 787 -17.77 16.49 24.97
C CYS A 787 -16.25 16.33 25.13
N TYR A 788 -15.54 17.44 25.42
CA TYR A 788 -14.08 17.46 25.68
C TYR A 788 -13.73 18.16 26.99
N SER A 789 -12.52 17.89 27.52
CA SER A 789 -11.94 18.63 28.65
C SER A 789 -11.20 19.92 28.21
N ASN A 790 -10.46 19.90 27.08
CA ASN A 790 -9.82 21.08 26.46
C ASN A 790 -9.72 20.90 24.93
N GLY A 791 -9.98 21.92 24.11
CA GLY A 791 -9.87 21.81 22.64
C GLY A 791 -9.73 23.13 21.86
N LEU A 792 -8.98 23.09 20.74
CA LEU A 792 -8.81 24.19 19.77
C LEU A 792 -9.50 23.82 18.44
N PHE A 793 -10.47 24.63 18.00
CA PHE A 793 -11.24 24.36 16.78
C PHE A 793 -11.09 25.48 15.74
N GLN A 794 -10.65 25.13 14.54
CA GLN A 794 -10.56 26.06 13.40
C GLN A 794 -11.19 25.45 12.14
N SER A 795 -12.21 26.11 11.58
CA SER A 795 -12.84 25.69 10.33
C SER A 795 -13.40 26.85 9.52
N ASN A 796 -13.44 26.74 8.19
CA ASN A 796 -14.10 27.76 7.37
C ASN A 796 -15.62 27.65 7.42
N HIS A 797 -16.21 26.46 7.30
CA HIS A 797 -17.66 26.23 7.31
C HIS A 797 -18.01 25.04 8.20
N CYS A 798 -18.95 25.20 9.13
CA CYS A 798 -19.31 24.14 10.07
C CYS A 798 -20.81 24.04 10.36
N ILE A 799 -21.29 22.79 10.50
CA ILE A 799 -22.61 22.46 11.06
C ILE A 799 -22.37 21.59 12.28
N ILE A 800 -22.92 21.98 13.43
CA ILE A 800 -22.72 21.31 14.71
C ILE A 800 -24.08 21.06 15.32
N ASP A 801 -24.35 19.83 15.72
CA ASP A 801 -25.54 19.48 16.50
C ASP A 801 -25.34 19.99 17.94
N THR A 802 -24.80 19.19 18.88
CA THR A 802 -24.56 19.68 20.26
C THR A 802 -23.07 19.67 20.68
N LYS A 803 -22.60 20.73 21.37
CA LYS A 803 -21.22 20.86 21.90
C LYS A 803 -21.17 21.27 23.39
N CYS A 804 -20.47 20.50 24.23
CA CYS A 804 -20.23 20.81 25.65
C CYS A 804 -18.73 20.72 26.04
N TYR A 805 -18.18 21.71 26.75
CA TYR A 805 -16.76 21.73 27.20
C TYR A 805 -16.54 22.33 28.59
N SER A 806 -15.41 21.97 29.22
CA SER A 806 -14.81 22.79 30.29
C SER A 806 -14.06 24.01 29.75
N ASN A 807 -13.05 23.91 28.88
CA ASN A 807 -12.39 25.07 28.28
C ASN A 807 -12.20 24.91 26.75
N GLY A 808 -12.48 25.94 25.94
CA GLY A 808 -12.31 25.83 24.47
C GLY A 808 -12.21 27.15 23.71
N LEU A 809 -11.45 27.13 22.60
CA LEU A 809 -11.37 28.20 21.60
C LEU A 809 -12.03 27.73 20.30
N PHE A 810 -13.07 28.44 19.85
CA PHE A 810 -13.78 28.19 18.60
C PHE A 810 -13.59 29.35 17.62
N GLN A 811 -13.08 29.03 16.43
CA GLN A 811 -12.92 30.00 15.35
C GLN A 811 -13.51 29.46 14.04
N SER A 812 -14.52 30.15 13.49
CA SER A 812 -15.05 29.80 12.17
C SER A 812 -15.62 30.97 11.39
N ASN A 813 -15.45 31.01 10.07
CA ASN A 813 -16.05 32.06 9.24
C ASN A 813 -17.59 31.92 9.13
N TYR A 814 -18.11 30.70 8.99
CA TYR A 814 -19.54 30.42 8.86
C TYR A 814 -19.94 29.20 9.70
N CYS A 815 -20.99 29.33 10.52
CA CYS A 815 -21.46 28.23 11.36
C CYS A 815 -22.99 28.16 11.52
N ILE A 816 -23.49 26.93 11.64
CA ILE A 816 -24.86 26.59 12.09
C ILE A 816 -24.70 25.64 13.27
N ILE A 817 -25.28 25.99 14.42
CA ILE A 817 -25.07 25.26 15.67
C ILE A 817 -26.40 25.07 16.38
N ASP A 818 -26.71 23.86 16.84
CA ASP A 818 -27.89 23.63 17.70
C ASP A 818 -27.58 24.20 19.09
N ALA A 819 -26.81 23.51 19.92
CA ALA A 819 -26.54 23.95 21.29
C ALA A 819 -25.06 24.00 21.67
N ILE A 820 -24.70 25.02 22.46
CA ILE A 820 -23.34 25.26 22.97
C ILE A 820 -23.35 25.46 24.49
N CYS A 821 -22.60 24.63 25.24
CA CYS A 821 -22.44 24.77 26.69
C CYS A 821 -20.95 24.81 27.13
N TYR A 822 -20.50 25.87 27.83
CA TYR A 822 -19.09 26.03 28.25
C TYR A 822 -18.89 26.39 29.72
N SER A 823 -17.75 25.98 30.30
CA SER A 823 -17.29 26.58 31.57
C SER A 823 -16.44 27.85 31.36
N ASN A 824 -15.41 27.80 30.49
CA ASN A 824 -14.67 28.98 30.02
C ASN A 824 -14.50 28.92 28.49
N SER A 825 -14.85 29.98 27.74
CA SER A 825 -14.79 29.91 26.27
C SER A 825 -14.47 31.23 25.55
N LEU A 826 -13.87 31.11 24.36
CA LEU A 826 -13.76 32.18 23.37
C LEU A 826 -14.39 31.70 22.06
N PHE A 827 -15.47 32.35 21.64
CA PHE A 827 -16.16 32.11 20.38
C PHE A 827 -15.93 33.27 19.42
N GLN A 828 -15.37 32.98 18.24
CA GLN A 828 -15.17 33.96 17.19
C GLN A 828 -15.73 33.46 15.85
N SER A 829 -16.66 34.24 15.29
CA SER A 829 -17.18 33.98 13.95
C SER A 829 -17.39 35.25 13.11
N ASN A 830 -17.57 35.09 11.80
CA ASN A 830 -18.06 36.16 10.94
C ASN A 830 -19.58 36.10 10.80
N CYS A 831 -20.14 34.90 10.54
CA CYS A 831 -21.59 34.67 10.44
C CYS A 831 -21.99 33.39 11.18
N CYS A 832 -23.01 33.47 12.04
CA CYS A 832 -23.51 32.32 12.80
C CYS A 832 -25.03 32.27 12.97
N ILE A 833 -25.59 31.06 12.94
CA ILE A 833 -26.96 30.74 13.35
C ILE A 833 -26.87 29.73 14.50
N ILE A 834 -27.45 30.04 15.66
CA ILE A 834 -27.29 29.26 16.88
C ILE A 834 -28.63 29.09 17.60
N ASP A 835 -29.00 27.87 18.01
CA ASP A 835 -30.24 27.66 18.79
C ASP A 835 -30.01 28.10 20.26
N ALA A 836 -29.01 27.54 20.94
CA ALA A 836 -28.75 27.87 22.34
C ALA A 836 -27.27 28.06 22.68
N ILE A 837 -26.95 29.07 23.50
CA ILE A 837 -25.61 29.31 24.06
C ILE A 837 -25.69 29.44 25.57
N CYS A 838 -24.98 28.57 26.30
CA CYS A 838 -24.86 28.60 27.74
C CYS A 838 -23.38 28.64 28.18
N TYR A 839 -22.92 29.61 28.99
CA TYR A 839 -21.57 29.53 29.54
C TYR A 839 -21.35 30.18 30.91
N SER A 840 -20.43 29.65 31.72
CA SER A 840 -20.10 30.30 32.99
C SER A 840 -19.19 31.53 32.83
N ASN A 841 -18.08 31.44 32.10
CA ASN A 841 -17.26 32.59 31.72
C ASN A 841 -16.97 32.56 30.21
N GLY A 842 -17.11 33.67 29.49
CA GLY A 842 -16.80 33.64 28.06
C GLY A 842 -16.90 34.95 27.29
N LEU A 843 -16.26 34.96 26.13
CA LEU A 843 -16.32 36.03 25.14
C LEU A 843 -16.95 35.49 23.85
N PHE A 844 -18.05 36.13 23.42
CA PHE A 844 -18.69 35.88 22.14
C PHE A 844 -18.44 37.06 21.19
N GLN A 845 -17.87 36.79 20.02
CA GLN A 845 -17.64 37.78 18.99
C GLN A 845 -18.13 37.28 17.62
N SER A 846 -19.08 38.01 17.02
CA SER A 846 -19.53 37.75 15.65
C SER A 846 -19.90 39.02 14.89
N ASN A 847 -19.64 39.10 13.59
CA ASN A 847 -20.13 40.24 12.79
C ASN A 847 -21.65 40.16 12.54
N TYR A 848 -22.17 38.97 12.25
CA TYR A 848 -23.59 38.71 12.03
C TYR A 848 -24.03 37.48 12.81
N CYS A 849 -25.09 37.59 13.61
CA CYS A 849 -25.63 36.45 14.34
C CYS A 849 -27.17 36.43 14.39
N ILE A 850 -27.72 35.21 14.35
CA ILE A 850 -29.10 34.89 14.69
C ILE A 850 -29.03 33.85 15.81
N ILE A 851 -29.62 34.14 16.96
CA ILE A 851 -29.51 33.28 18.14
C ILE A 851 -30.88 33.17 18.79
N ASP A 852 -31.37 31.97 19.09
CA ASP A 852 -32.62 31.85 19.86
C ASP A 852 -32.32 32.24 21.32
N THR A 853 -31.54 31.45 22.07
CA THR A 853 -31.34 31.72 23.51
C THR A 853 -29.87 31.85 23.93
N ILE A 854 -29.56 32.86 24.75
CA ILE A 854 -28.25 33.09 25.39
C ILE A 854 -28.38 33.09 26.92
N CYS A 855 -27.58 32.26 27.60
CA CYS A 855 -27.48 32.19 29.05
C CYS A 855 -26.02 32.26 29.53
N TYR A 856 -25.63 33.22 30.38
CA TYR A 856 -24.28 33.17 30.96
C TYR A 856 -24.11 33.77 32.35
N SER A 857 -23.12 33.29 33.12
CA SER A 857 -22.88 33.85 34.45
C SER A 857 -21.98 35.11 34.43
N ASN A 858 -20.85 35.07 33.73
CA ASN A 858 -19.97 36.22 33.49
C ASN A 858 -19.59 36.25 32.01
N GLY A 859 -19.82 37.35 31.29
CA GLY A 859 -19.54 37.33 29.85
C GLY A 859 -19.53 38.67 29.14
N LEU A 860 -18.85 38.70 28.00
CA LEU A 860 -18.88 39.78 27.03
C LEU A 860 -19.48 39.26 25.72
N PHE A 861 -20.56 39.89 25.28
CA PHE A 861 -21.14 39.67 23.96
C PHE A 861 -20.87 40.88 23.08
N GLN A 862 -20.26 40.65 21.91
CA GLN A 862 -19.97 41.70 20.93
C GLN A 862 -20.43 41.29 19.53
N SER A 863 -21.31 42.09 18.92
CA SER A 863 -21.69 41.90 17.52
C SER A 863 -21.99 43.18 16.75
N ASN A 864 -21.78 43.19 15.43
CA ASN A 864 -22.21 44.32 14.60
C ASN A 864 -23.72 44.27 14.30
N TYR A 865 -24.26 43.10 13.96
CA TYR A 865 -25.66 42.88 13.65
C TYR A 865 -26.15 41.60 14.34
N CYS A 866 -27.20 41.72 15.15
CA CYS A 866 -27.76 40.57 15.87
C CYS A 866 -29.30 40.57 15.90
N ILE A 867 -29.87 39.36 15.81
CA ILE A 867 -31.27 39.06 16.09
C ILE A 867 -31.26 37.98 17.16
N ILE A 868 -31.88 38.25 18.31
CA ILE A 868 -31.81 37.37 19.48
C ILE A 868 -33.18 37.22 20.14
N ASP A 869 -33.67 36.00 20.37
CA ASP A 869 -34.98 35.83 21.02
C ASP A 869 -34.86 36.12 22.53
N ALA A 870 -33.90 35.49 23.23
CA ALA A 870 -33.77 35.70 24.67
C ALA A 870 -32.32 35.76 25.18
N ILE A 871 -32.06 36.69 26.11
CA ILE A 871 -30.76 36.86 26.78
C ILE A 871 -30.96 36.82 28.30
N TYR A 872 -30.24 35.91 28.97
CA TYR A 872 -30.21 35.76 30.43
C TYR A 872 -28.78 35.81 30.96
N TYR A 873 -28.45 36.73 31.86
CA TYR A 873 -27.12 36.69 32.50
C TYR A 873 -27.03 37.26 33.91
N SER A 874 -26.05 36.77 34.69
CA SER A 874 -25.82 37.34 36.04
C SER A 874 -24.93 38.59 36.03
N ASN A 875 -23.75 38.54 35.41
CA ASN A 875 -22.87 39.70 35.24
C ASN A 875 -22.40 39.78 33.77
N GLY A 876 -22.55 40.91 33.10
CA GLY A 876 -22.16 40.96 31.70
C GLY A 876 -22.18 42.31 31.02
N LEU A 877 -21.48 42.37 29.89
CA LEU A 877 -21.52 43.48 28.94
C LEU A 877 -22.06 42.97 27.61
N PHE A 878 -23.14 43.59 27.16
CA PHE A 878 -23.68 43.41 25.81
C PHE A 878 -23.34 44.65 24.98
N GLN A 879 -22.69 44.47 23.83
CA GLN A 879 -22.37 45.54 22.91
C GLN A 879 -22.77 45.18 21.48
N SER A 880 -23.63 46.00 20.88
CA SER A 880 -23.96 45.88 19.46
C SER A 880 -24.07 47.21 18.71
N ASN A 881 -23.92 47.19 17.38
CA ASN A 881 -24.27 48.34 16.55
C ASN A 881 -25.76 48.32 16.16
N TYR A 882 -26.28 47.15 15.78
CA TYR A 882 -27.68 46.95 15.41
C TYR A 882 -28.20 45.67 16.06
N CYS A 883 -29.27 45.78 16.83
CA CYS A 883 -29.87 44.63 17.52
C CYS A 883 -31.40 44.65 17.46
N ILE A 884 -31.98 43.46 17.27
CA ILE A 884 -33.41 43.18 17.51
C ILE A 884 -33.43 42.07 18.57
N ILE A 885 -34.10 42.32 19.70
CA ILE A 885 -34.07 41.40 20.83
C ILE A 885 -35.45 41.27 21.46
N ASP A 886 -36.01 40.07 21.61
CA ASP A 886 -37.34 39.96 22.25
C ASP A 886 -37.20 40.17 23.76
N VAL A 887 -36.34 39.42 24.46
CA VAL A 887 -36.24 39.53 25.94
C VAL A 887 -34.80 39.62 26.43
N ILE A 888 -34.54 40.58 27.33
CA ILE A 888 -33.26 40.72 28.04
C ILE A 888 -33.49 40.69 29.55
N CYS A 889 -32.91 39.70 30.23
CA CYS A 889 -33.03 39.50 31.68
C CYS A 889 -31.66 39.40 32.36
N TYR A 890 -31.32 40.25 33.34
CA TYR A 890 -30.02 40.14 34.01
C TYR A 890 -29.93 40.72 35.42
N SER A 891 -28.96 40.26 36.23
CA SER A 891 -28.77 40.84 37.59
C SER A 891 -27.93 42.12 37.57
N ASN A 892 -26.68 42.08 37.10
CA ASN A 892 -25.81 43.24 36.98
C ASN A 892 -25.23 43.33 35.56
N GLY A 893 -25.26 44.49 34.92
CA GLY A 893 -24.68 44.57 33.58
C GLY A 893 -24.76 45.92 32.90
N LEU A 894 -24.10 45.99 31.75
CA LEU A 894 -24.13 47.13 30.83
C LEU A 894 -24.67 46.64 29.49
N PHE A 895 -25.74 47.28 29.03
CA PHE A 895 -26.24 47.14 27.66
C PHE A 895 -25.86 48.38 26.86
N GLN A 896 -25.18 48.18 25.73
CA GLN A 896 -24.81 49.26 24.82
C GLN A 896 -25.21 48.91 23.39
N SER A 897 -26.04 49.75 22.77
CA SER A 897 -26.39 49.61 21.35
C SER A 897 -26.45 50.94 20.60
N ASN A 898 -26.04 50.99 19.32
CA ASN A 898 -26.30 52.17 18.50
C ASN A 898 -27.75 52.25 18.01
N TYR A 899 -28.32 51.12 17.56
CA TYR A 899 -29.70 51.00 17.13
C TYR A 899 -30.31 49.72 17.71
N GLY A 900 -31.35 49.83 18.54
CA GLY A 900 -31.97 48.70 19.20
C GLY A 900 -33.50 48.69 19.08
N ILE A 901 -34.07 47.54 18.75
CA ILE A 901 -35.50 47.24 18.93
C ILE A 901 -35.59 46.14 19.97
N ILE A 902 -36.30 46.36 21.06
CA ILE A 902 -36.32 45.44 22.20
C ILE A 902 -37.75 45.26 22.71
N ASP A 903 -38.27 44.04 22.81
CA ASP A 903 -39.62 43.87 23.35
C ASP A 903 -39.62 44.05 24.87
N ALA A 904 -38.80 43.32 25.63
CA ALA A 904 -38.80 43.41 27.09
C ALA A 904 -37.40 43.43 27.73
N ILE A 905 -37.21 44.31 28.72
CA ILE A 905 -35.99 44.39 29.52
C ILE A 905 -36.29 44.22 31.01
N CYS A 906 -35.72 43.20 31.65
CA CYS A 906 -35.86 42.91 33.08
C CYS A 906 -34.49 42.87 33.82
N TYR A 907 -34.25 43.65 34.88
CA TYR A 907 -32.96 43.54 35.61
C TYR A 907 -32.93 44.01 37.07
N SER A 908 -31.80 43.82 37.79
CA SER A 908 -31.66 44.28 39.18
C SER A 908 -30.85 45.59 39.38
N ASN A 909 -29.63 45.69 38.84
CA ASN A 909 -28.80 46.91 38.83
C ASN A 909 -28.12 47.08 37.47
N SER A 910 -28.37 48.17 36.74
CA SER A 910 -27.72 48.33 35.43
C SER A 910 -27.52 49.75 34.91
N LEU A 911 -26.71 49.81 33.85
CA LEU A 911 -26.57 50.93 32.94
C LEU A 911 -27.04 50.48 31.55
N CYS A 912 -28.03 51.15 30.98
CA CYS A 912 -28.50 50.91 29.62
C CYS A 912 -28.26 52.16 28.77
N GLN A 913 -27.47 52.01 27.71
CA GLN A 913 -27.07 53.11 26.83
C GLN A 913 -27.45 52.78 25.38
N SER A 914 -28.19 53.67 24.73
CA SER A 914 -28.43 53.55 23.30
C SER A 914 -28.57 54.88 22.57
N ASN A 915 -28.11 54.95 21.31
CA ASN A 915 -28.32 56.14 20.50
C ASN A 915 -29.75 56.21 19.97
N TYR A 916 -30.29 55.11 19.46
CA TYR A 916 -31.66 54.99 18.97
C TYR A 916 -32.28 53.71 19.51
N CYS A 917 -33.37 53.80 20.26
CA CYS A 917 -34.06 52.61 20.76
C CYS A 917 -35.59 52.68 20.61
N ILE A 918 -36.19 51.52 20.35
CA ILE A 918 -37.63 51.26 20.47
C ILE A 918 -37.78 50.13 21.48
N ILE A 919 -38.55 50.34 22.54
CA ILE A 919 -38.68 49.37 23.62
C ILE A 919 -40.15 49.19 23.99
N ASP A 920 -40.66 47.97 24.06
CA ASP A 920 -42.06 47.74 24.48
C ASP A 920 -42.16 47.90 26.00
N ALA A 921 -41.55 47.02 26.79
CA ALA A 921 -41.64 47.05 28.24
C ALA A 921 -40.27 47.02 28.94
N ILE A 922 -40.17 47.74 30.05
CA ILE A 922 -38.96 47.73 30.89
C ILE A 922 -39.40 47.49 32.38
N CYS A 923 -38.68 46.61 33.12
CA CYS A 923 -38.95 46.17 34.52
C CYS A 923 -37.65 45.94 35.38
N TYR A 924 -37.47 46.52 36.58
CA TYR A 924 -36.17 46.50 37.31
C TYR A 924 -36.24 47.04 38.75
N SER A 925 -35.16 46.88 39.54
CA SER A 925 -35.05 47.44 40.90
C SER A 925 -34.29 48.78 41.00
N ASN A 926 -33.07 48.90 40.45
CA ASN A 926 -32.32 50.16 40.34
C ASN A 926 -31.66 50.27 38.95
N GLY A 927 -31.75 51.42 38.27
CA GLY A 927 -31.22 51.54 36.90
C GLY A 927 -30.86 52.96 36.48
N LEU A 928 -29.85 53.07 35.61
CA LEU A 928 -29.44 54.31 34.92
C LEU A 928 -29.61 54.15 33.41
N PHE A 929 -30.41 55.02 32.80
CA PHE A 929 -30.66 55.02 31.35
C PHE A 929 -30.11 56.28 30.71
N GLN A 930 -29.41 56.09 29.59
CA GLN A 930 -28.94 57.18 28.76
C GLN A 930 -29.27 56.89 27.29
N PHE A 931 -30.28 57.57 26.78
CA PHE A 931 -30.75 57.42 25.40
C PHE A 931 -30.67 58.72 24.62
N ASN A 932 -30.18 58.72 23.38
CA ASN A 932 -30.28 59.93 22.56
C ASN A 932 -31.69 60.09 21.97
N TYR A 933 -32.24 59.03 21.38
CA TYR A 933 -33.59 58.96 20.83
C TYR A 933 -34.27 57.67 21.30
N CYS A 934 -35.44 57.77 21.91
CA CYS A 934 -36.15 56.59 22.41
C CYS A 934 -37.67 56.67 22.20
N ILE A 935 -38.28 55.51 21.93
CA ILE A 935 -39.73 55.28 21.95
C ILE A 935 -39.94 54.11 22.92
N ILE A 936 -40.77 54.30 23.95
CA ILE A 936 -40.98 53.30 24.99
C ILE A 936 -42.49 53.14 25.26
N ASP A 937 -43.02 51.92 25.27
CA ASP A 937 -44.43 51.70 25.62
C ASP A 937 -44.61 51.82 27.15
N ALA A 938 -44.00 50.95 27.96
CA ALA A 938 -44.22 50.96 29.41
C ALA A 938 -42.95 50.81 30.29
N ILE A 939 -42.93 51.54 31.42
CA ILE A 939 -41.81 51.64 32.38
C ILE A 939 -42.33 51.31 33.82
N TYR A 940 -41.91 50.18 34.45
CA TYR A 940 -42.38 49.70 35.79
C TYR A 940 -41.29 49.49 36.91
N TYR A 941 -41.17 50.32 37.99
CA TYR A 941 -39.97 50.31 38.91
C TYR A 941 -40.03 50.81 40.36
N SER A 942 -38.93 50.56 41.12
CA SER A 942 -38.63 51.16 42.44
C SER A 942 -37.75 52.44 42.48
N ASN A 943 -36.55 52.51 41.86
CA ASN A 943 -35.66 53.70 41.87
C ASN A 943 -34.97 53.94 40.50
N VAL A 944 -35.01 55.16 39.94
CA VAL A 944 -34.53 55.43 38.56
C VAL A 944 -33.75 56.74 38.39
N LEU A 945 -32.70 56.72 37.54
CA LEU A 945 -32.16 57.88 36.83
C LEU A 945 -32.35 57.70 35.31
N PHE A 946 -33.26 58.47 34.69
CA PHE A 946 -33.49 58.42 33.24
C PHE A 946 -33.01 59.71 32.59
N GLN A 947 -32.15 59.59 31.58
CA GLN A 947 -31.64 60.70 30.80
C GLN A 947 -31.89 60.44 29.32
N SER A 948 -32.57 61.37 28.64
CA SER A 948 -32.68 61.33 27.19
C SER A 948 -32.56 62.68 26.51
N TYR A 949 -32.26 62.69 25.20
CA TYR A 949 -32.35 63.92 24.41
C TYR A 949 -33.74 64.05 23.76
N TYR A 950 -34.26 62.97 23.15
CA TYR A 950 -35.63 62.85 22.64
C TYR A 950 -36.31 61.58 23.17
N CYS A 951 -37.53 61.71 23.69
CA CYS A 951 -38.35 60.58 24.15
C CYS A 951 -39.82 60.66 23.71
N ILE A 952 -40.40 59.50 23.41
CA ILE A 952 -41.85 59.28 23.34
C ILE A 952 -42.14 58.10 24.27
N ILE A 953 -43.03 58.28 25.24
CA ILE A 953 -43.32 57.26 26.25
C ILE A 953 -44.84 57.13 26.44
N ASP A 954 -45.40 55.91 26.39
CA ASP A 954 -46.84 55.72 26.62
C ASP A 954 -47.15 55.80 28.14
N ALA A 955 -46.58 54.91 28.96
CA ALA A 955 -46.89 54.89 30.39
C ALA A 955 -45.68 54.70 31.32
N ILE A 956 -45.68 55.41 32.45
CA ILE A 956 -44.64 55.33 33.49
C ILE A 956 -45.25 55.04 34.87
N TYR A 957 -44.88 53.94 35.52
CA TYR A 957 -45.39 53.49 36.84
C TYR A 957 -44.25 53.29 37.88
N TYR A 958 -44.22 54.02 39.02
CA TYR A 958 -43.05 53.99 39.92
C TYR A 958 -43.19 54.50 41.38
N SER A 959 -42.15 54.23 42.20
CA SER A 959 -41.96 54.80 43.55
C SER A 959 -41.00 56.01 43.64
N ASN A 960 -39.76 55.97 43.15
CA ASN A 960 -38.81 57.11 43.21
C ASN A 960 -38.12 57.37 41.86
N VAL A 961 -38.20 58.58 41.31
CA VAL A 961 -37.66 58.91 39.97
C VAL A 961 -36.88 60.22 39.93
N LEU A 962 -35.79 60.23 39.17
CA LEU A 962 -35.19 61.42 38.56
C LEU A 962 -35.22 61.26 37.04
N PHE A 963 -36.01 62.09 36.36
CA PHE A 963 -36.20 62.08 34.92
C PHE A 963 -35.68 63.39 34.32
N GLN A 964 -34.79 63.27 33.34
CA GLN A 964 -34.20 64.38 32.62
C GLN A 964 -34.36 64.17 31.11
N SER A 965 -35.01 65.10 30.42
CA SER A 965 -35.05 65.09 28.96
C SER A 965 -35.05 66.48 28.34
N ASN A 966 -34.47 66.62 27.15
CA ASN A 966 -34.58 67.86 26.38
C ASN A 966 -35.94 67.99 25.69
N TYR A 967 -36.42 66.92 25.04
CA TYR A 967 -37.70 66.88 24.36
C TYR A 967 -38.43 65.58 24.70
N CYS A 968 -39.63 65.67 25.26
CA CYS A 968 -40.40 64.46 25.59
C CYS A 968 -41.89 64.60 25.27
N ILE A 969 -42.49 63.51 24.80
CA ILE A 969 -43.95 63.32 24.74
C ILE A 969 -44.27 62.12 25.62
N ILE A 970 -45.18 62.28 26.56
CA ILE A 970 -45.56 61.24 27.51
C ILE A 970 -47.09 61.18 27.60
N ASP A 971 -47.72 60.03 27.46
CA ASP A 971 -49.17 59.92 27.70
C ASP A 971 -49.44 59.99 29.22
N VAL A 972 -49.06 58.97 30.00
CA VAL A 972 -49.38 58.95 31.44
C VAL A 972 -48.20 58.66 32.37
N ILE A 973 -48.16 59.41 33.48
CA ILE A 973 -47.17 59.29 34.56
C ILE A 973 -47.86 59.04 35.92
N TYR A 974 -47.69 57.84 36.48
CA TYR A 974 -48.22 57.42 37.78
C TYR A 974 -47.12 57.21 38.84
N CYS A 975 -47.01 58.13 39.81
CA CYS A 975 -46.02 58.08 40.89
C CYS A 975 -46.66 57.87 42.28
N TYR A 976 -46.11 56.96 43.08
CA TYR A 976 -46.63 56.66 44.42
C TYR A 976 -45.82 57.25 45.60
N SER A 977 -44.58 57.76 45.40
CA SER A 977 -43.78 58.37 46.49
C SER A 977 -43.01 59.67 46.16
N ASN A 978 -41.88 59.64 45.44
CA ASN A 978 -41.04 60.83 45.16
C ASN A 978 -40.70 60.98 43.67
N GLY A 979 -40.73 62.19 43.11
CA GLY A 979 -40.36 62.43 41.70
C GLY A 979 -39.62 63.75 41.48
N LEU A 980 -38.56 63.73 40.67
CA LEU A 980 -37.90 64.93 40.15
C LEU A 980 -37.91 64.86 38.63
N PHE A 981 -38.61 65.81 38.00
CA PHE A 981 -38.76 65.89 36.56
C PHE A 981 -38.12 67.18 36.05
N GLN A 982 -37.23 67.04 35.07
CA GLN A 982 -36.55 68.16 34.43
C GLN A 982 -36.68 68.00 32.92
N PHE A 983 -37.48 68.88 32.32
CA PHE A 983 -37.72 68.92 30.88
C PHE A 983 -37.30 70.26 30.29
N ASN A 984 -36.77 70.30 29.07
CA ASN A 984 -36.71 71.58 28.34
C ASN A 984 -38.01 71.83 27.57
N TYR A 985 -38.50 70.83 26.84
CA TYR A 985 -39.78 70.82 26.13
C TYR A 985 -40.54 69.55 26.47
N CYS A 986 -41.81 69.66 26.87
CA CYS A 986 -42.65 68.48 27.12
C CYS A 986 -44.09 68.61 26.64
N ILE A 987 -44.71 67.48 26.30
CA ILE A 987 -46.15 67.29 26.14
C ILE A 987 -46.52 66.10 27.02
N ILE A 988 -47.43 66.27 27.97
CA ILE A 988 -47.80 65.23 28.95
C ILE A 988 -49.32 65.18 29.13
N ASP A 989 -49.99 64.06 28.86
CA ASP A 989 -51.45 64.02 29.03
C ASP A 989 -51.81 63.98 30.53
N ALA A 990 -51.17 63.12 31.33
CA ALA A 990 -51.43 63.10 32.77
C ALA A 990 -50.21 62.82 33.64
N ILE A 991 -50.07 63.55 34.75
CA ILE A 991 -49.01 63.34 35.75
C ILE A 991 -49.52 63.40 37.19
N CYS A 992 -49.22 62.37 37.98
CA CYS A 992 -49.64 62.26 39.38
C CYS A 992 -48.49 61.89 40.33
N TYR A 993 -48.14 62.71 41.33
CA TYR A 993 -47.09 62.37 42.31
C TYR A 993 -47.34 62.84 43.75
N SER A 994 -46.93 62.07 44.75
CA SER A 994 -47.09 62.49 46.15
C SER A 994 -46.09 63.57 46.56
N ASN A 995 -44.77 63.36 46.42
CA ASN A 995 -43.75 64.37 46.72
C ASN A 995 -42.88 64.62 45.49
N GLY A 996 -42.54 65.86 45.15
CA GLY A 996 -41.67 66.05 43.97
C GLY A 996 -41.45 67.46 43.46
N LEU A 997 -40.48 67.58 42.56
CA LEU A 997 -40.12 68.81 41.84
C LEU A 997 -40.34 68.57 40.35
N PHE A 998 -41.20 69.37 39.73
CA PHE A 998 -41.33 69.43 38.28
C PHE A 998 -40.75 70.75 37.78
N GLN A 999 -39.79 70.66 36.86
CA GLN A 999 -39.12 71.80 36.25
C GLN A 999 -39.19 71.71 34.74
N SER A 1000 -39.62 72.79 34.10
CA SER A 1000 -39.70 72.89 32.64
C SER A 1000 -39.39 74.29 32.10
N ASN A 1001 -38.86 74.39 30.89
CA ASN A 1001 -38.88 75.65 30.14
C ASN A 1001 -40.16 75.84 29.31
N TYR A 1002 -40.63 74.81 28.60
CA TYR A 1002 -41.87 74.82 27.81
C TYR A 1002 -42.64 73.51 28.01
N CYS A 1003 -43.90 73.54 28.46
CA CYS A 1003 -44.69 72.32 28.60
C CYS A 1003 -46.17 72.51 28.29
N ILE A 1004 -46.79 71.49 27.68
CA ILE A 1004 -48.24 71.36 27.55
C ILE A 1004 -48.66 70.14 28.39
N ILE A 1005 -49.60 70.30 29.31
CA ILE A 1005 -50.00 69.24 30.23
C ILE A 1005 -51.53 69.20 30.38
N ASP A 1006 -52.20 68.10 30.06
CA ASP A 1006 -53.67 68.07 30.20
C ASP A 1006 -54.08 67.97 31.69
N ALA A 1007 -53.44 67.09 32.47
CA ALA A 1007 -53.77 66.95 33.89
C ALA A 1007 -52.53 66.76 34.78
N ILE A 1008 -52.45 67.51 35.87
CA ILE A 1008 -51.43 67.36 36.92
C ILE A 1008 -52.04 67.26 38.32
N CYS A 1009 -51.62 66.27 39.11
CA CYS A 1009 -52.04 66.10 40.50
C CYS A 1009 -50.84 65.83 41.44
N TYR A 1010 -50.68 66.61 42.51
CA TYR A 1010 -49.64 66.32 43.50
C TYR A 1010 -49.95 66.71 44.95
N SER A 1011 -49.32 66.05 45.93
CA SER A 1011 -49.59 66.30 47.35
C SER A 1011 -48.65 67.34 48.00
N ASN A 1012 -47.32 67.16 47.93
CA ASN A 1012 -46.31 68.13 48.38
C ASN A 1012 -45.23 68.30 47.29
N GLY A 1013 -45.23 69.42 46.57
CA GLY A 1013 -44.25 69.58 45.51
C GLY A 1013 -44.15 70.99 44.97
N LEU A 1014 -43.06 71.25 44.24
CA LEU A 1014 -42.86 72.47 43.49
C LEU A 1014 -43.06 72.18 42.01
N PHE A 1015 -43.98 72.90 41.38
CA PHE A 1015 -44.06 72.97 39.93
C PHE A 1015 -43.52 74.32 39.48
N GLN A 1016 -42.54 74.28 38.61
CA GLN A 1016 -41.88 75.44 38.03
C GLN A 1016 -41.82 75.26 36.51
N SER A 1017 -42.49 76.14 35.77
CA SER A 1017 -42.37 76.17 34.31
C SER A 1017 -42.30 77.60 33.81
N TYR A 1018 -41.40 77.87 32.87
CA TYR A 1018 -41.24 79.22 32.30
C TYR A 1018 -42.40 79.56 31.35
N TYR A 1019 -42.78 78.64 30.46
CA TYR A 1019 -43.99 78.71 29.64
C TYR A 1019 -44.79 77.41 29.74
N CYS A 1020 -46.09 77.49 30.03
CA CYS A 1020 -46.93 76.30 30.06
C CYS A 1020 -48.39 76.48 29.65
N ILE A 1021 -49.02 75.39 29.20
CA ILE A 1021 -50.47 75.28 29.00
C ILE A 1021 -50.91 74.09 29.86
N ILE A 1022 -51.86 74.30 30.77
CA ILE A 1022 -52.35 73.25 31.66
C ILE A 1022 -53.88 73.23 31.73
N ASP A 1023 -54.52 72.12 31.36
CA ASP A 1023 -55.99 72.05 31.39
C ASP A 1023 -56.53 71.87 32.82
N VAL A 1024 -55.93 70.98 33.62
CA VAL A 1024 -56.35 70.69 35.00
C VAL A 1024 -55.17 70.54 35.95
N ILE A 1025 -55.18 71.25 37.07
CA ILE A 1025 -54.19 71.11 38.15
C ILE A 1025 -54.82 70.90 39.54
N CYS A 1026 -54.40 69.86 40.25
CA CYS A 1026 -54.85 69.52 41.61
C CYS A 1026 -53.66 69.47 42.60
N TYR A 1027 -53.68 70.25 43.69
CA TYR A 1027 -52.61 70.17 44.71
C TYR A 1027 -53.05 70.43 46.16
N HIS A 1028 -52.26 69.95 47.14
CA HIS A 1028 -52.55 70.06 48.58
C HIS A 1028 -51.71 71.10 49.34
N ASN A 1029 -50.37 70.98 49.39
CA ASN A 1029 -49.48 71.95 50.08
C ASN A 1029 -48.62 72.79 49.10
N ILE A 1030 -48.40 74.08 49.43
CA ILE A 1030 -48.01 75.16 48.50
C ILE A 1030 -46.55 75.10 47.99
N LEU A 1031 -46.38 75.11 46.64
CA LEU A 1031 -45.60 76.09 45.86
C LEU A 1031 -45.82 75.83 44.35
N PHE A 1032 -46.55 76.71 43.67
CA PHE A 1032 -46.76 76.71 42.21
C PHE A 1032 -46.22 78.04 41.69
N GLN A 1033 -45.14 78.01 40.90
CA GLN A 1033 -44.43 79.21 40.41
C GLN A 1033 -44.26 79.16 38.88
N PRO A 1034 -45.34 79.35 38.10
CA PRO A 1034 -45.21 79.61 36.68
C PRO A 1034 -44.87 81.07 36.40
N ASP A 1035 -44.08 81.33 35.36
CA ASP A 1035 -43.85 82.70 34.88
C ASP A 1035 -44.89 83.09 33.80
N HIS A 1036 -45.09 82.26 32.78
CA HIS A 1036 -46.00 82.51 31.65
C HIS A 1036 -46.88 81.30 31.31
N CYS A 1037 -47.92 81.03 32.09
CA CYS A 1037 -48.78 79.87 31.89
C CYS A 1037 -50.26 80.19 31.64
N ILE A 1038 -50.89 79.42 30.75
CA ILE A 1038 -52.33 79.41 30.49
C ILE A 1038 -52.93 78.21 31.23
N MET A 1039 -53.99 78.43 32.02
CA MET A 1039 -54.59 77.39 32.85
C MET A 1039 -56.12 77.46 32.82
N ASP A 1040 -56.78 76.31 32.72
CA ASP A 1040 -58.24 76.23 32.67
C ASP A 1040 -58.87 75.90 34.05
N ASN A 1041 -58.48 74.80 34.70
CA ASN A 1041 -59.09 74.34 35.97
C ASN A 1041 -58.07 74.12 37.10
N VAL A 1042 -58.35 74.64 38.31
CA VAL A 1042 -57.48 74.53 39.49
C VAL A 1042 -58.23 74.04 40.73
N CYS A 1043 -57.74 72.96 41.37
CA CYS A 1043 -58.32 72.35 42.57
C CYS A 1043 -57.36 72.40 43.77
N TYR A 1044 -57.79 72.98 44.90
CA TYR A 1044 -56.98 73.11 46.13
C TYR A 1044 -57.57 72.33 47.33
N GLY A 1045 -56.71 71.59 48.04
CA GLY A 1045 -57.06 70.70 49.14
C GLY A 1045 -57.48 71.32 50.48
N ASN A 1046 -58.11 72.51 50.46
CA ASN A 1046 -58.85 73.08 51.60
C ASN A 1046 -60.09 73.87 51.10
N GLY A 1047 -61.06 73.16 50.51
CA GLY A 1047 -62.48 73.52 50.54
C GLY A 1047 -62.96 74.81 49.85
N THR A 1048 -62.23 75.43 48.92
CA THR A 1048 -62.77 76.53 48.09
C THR A 1048 -62.29 76.41 46.63
N MET A 1049 -63.24 76.37 45.69
CA MET A 1049 -63.02 76.36 44.22
C MET A 1049 -63.09 77.78 43.65
N TYR A 1050 -62.27 78.09 42.64
CA TYR A 1050 -62.54 79.17 41.69
C TYR A 1050 -63.09 78.56 40.41
N ASN A 1051 -64.28 79.00 40.00
CA ASN A 1051 -65.05 78.47 38.87
C ASN A 1051 -65.08 79.49 37.73
N THR A 1052 -64.66 79.11 36.52
CA THR A 1052 -64.92 79.81 35.24
C THR A 1052 -65.92 79.05 34.36
N GLY A 1053 -66.80 78.24 34.92
CA GLY A 1053 -68.08 77.87 34.31
C GLY A 1053 -68.45 76.39 34.36
N ASP A 1054 -69.63 76.15 34.92
CA ASP A 1054 -70.64 75.12 34.62
C ASP A 1054 -70.23 73.65 34.48
N ARG A 1055 -69.58 73.10 35.52
CA ARG A 1055 -69.87 71.74 36.08
C ARG A 1055 -69.15 71.56 37.42
N GLU A 1056 -69.91 71.26 38.48
CA GLU A 1056 -69.37 71.03 39.83
C GLU A 1056 -68.75 69.63 39.95
N PHE A 1057 -67.48 69.54 40.38
CA PHE A 1057 -66.87 68.30 40.86
C PHE A 1057 -66.52 68.44 42.35
N THR A 1058 -67.05 67.55 43.19
CA THR A 1058 -66.66 67.46 44.61
C THR A 1058 -65.55 66.42 44.79
N CYS A 1059 -64.35 66.85 45.17
CA CYS A 1059 -63.31 65.95 45.67
C CYS A 1059 -63.61 65.56 47.13
N ARG A 1060 -63.95 64.29 47.38
CA ARG A 1060 -63.88 63.71 48.74
C ARG A 1060 -62.55 62.99 48.91
N THR A 1061 -61.82 63.29 49.98
CA THR A 1061 -60.71 62.45 50.43
C THR A 1061 -61.28 61.24 51.17
N ASP A 1062 -61.41 60.09 50.49
CA ASP A 1062 -61.61 58.83 51.20
C ASP A 1062 -60.26 58.35 51.74
N SER A 1063 -60.24 57.97 53.01
CA SER A 1063 -59.07 57.56 53.81
C SER A 1063 -58.53 56.19 53.41
N GLY A 1064 -58.09 56.06 52.16
CA GLY A 1064 -57.47 54.86 51.61
C GLY A 1064 -56.92 55.18 50.23
N GLY A 1065 -55.68 55.66 50.17
CA GLY A 1065 -55.01 56.15 48.95
C GLY A 1065 -55.15 55.25 47.73
N LYS A 1066 -56.14 55.56 46.88
CA LYS A 1066 -56.25 55.14 45.49
C LYS A 1066 -56.43 56.39 44.62
N ALA A 1067 -55.72 56.42 43.49
CA ALA A 1067 -55.88 57.44 42.46
C ALA A 1067 -57.34 57.47 41.95
N TRP A 1068 -57.82 58.67 41.63
CA TRP A 1068 -59.13 58.91 41.04
C TRP A 1068 -59.05 58.70 39.52
N LEU A 1069 -59.91 57.83 38.99
CA LEU A 1069 -60.38 57.90 37.60
C LEU A 1069 -61.59 58.86 37.54
N PRO A 1070 -61.76 59.67 36.49
CA PRO A 1070 -63.07 60.21 36.16
C PRO A 1070 -63.98 59.03 35.73
N GLY A 1071 -64.71 58.48 36.68
CA GLY A 1071 -65.76 57.51 36.41
C GLY A 1071 -66.96 58.17 35.73
N ASN A 1072 -66.90 58.31 34.40
CA ASN A 1072 -67.92 57.79 33.48
C ASN A 1072 -67.58 58.17 32.03
N TYR A 1073 -66.59 57.51 31.44
CA TYR A 1073 -66.77 56.91 30.11
C TYR A 1073 -66.13 55.52 30.13
N ARG A 1074 -66.99 54.50 30.12
CA ARG A 1074 -66.65 53.18 29.59
C ARG A 1074 -66.71 53.29 28.07
N ASN A 1075 -65.54 53.37 27.45
CA ASN A 1075 -65.12 52.70 26.21
C ASN A 1075 -63.72 53.17 25.87
#